data_AF-A0A9R0DPI4-F1
#
_entry.id   AF-A0A9R0DPI4-F1
#
_cell.length_a   1.000
_cell.length_b   1.000
_cell.length_c   1.000
_cell.angle_alpha   90.00
_cell.angle_beta   90.00
_cell.angle_gamma   90.00
#
_symmetry.space_group_name_H-M   'P 1'
#
loop_
_entity.id
_entity.type
_entity.pdbx_description
1 polymer ?
#
loop_
_entity_poly.entity_id
_entity_poly.type
_entity_poly.pdbx_seq_one_letter_code
_entity_poly.pdbx_strand_id
1 'polypeptide(L)'
;MIMLAGQEASIELVQRWLQRRGSDDTDTGSSSGSPGARAGRRSSLALTPEDEPLVDVANRSPPPANIPNAMLYSPPEPLELLCVFPERASRVCAAACAAVARAGGEARSVRSARDTLEALRRDSDTKQPHVIVVDARQPQTLDAFLLARAVRGTKNTQHIILIAVVKKSVYLKDDFAVLPYLDAGYNRIMVETLSATAWCAEVLQSRAAASAARAQIAAVAALAAAADRCRDLIAVTDEQQKILLANKSWSKVLGWRVEEGPKQLSDTAGGEALRLATSGARDWEAPITLRRRTTPDPVLVPCRGAAIGLTKSTSHVVFVCEPIHALETERGRGSLHSIRRGSLDVRSVASDGLRRTSLAKLQGLPLEAPITKVISLLSTATEGAPPSTVAYIERAVDMLRTSELYSPQMRDDPKMRVEDPIATDLIGALLSREQVNTNLYFMQGPTNTLSSRRSSNDSTVVRSQTNRSNIKHKTTGQLRELLDTALSWDFEIFKLEELTRGRPLAHLGLALMAGRFDICSALECDERTLLHWLTIVETNYHAVNTYHNSTHAADVLQAVAYFLEKDRLKTVLEPLEAAAALLAAAAHDVDHPGTSSAFLCNARHPLAVLYNDVSVLESHHAALTFKLTLNDDRVNIFKNLERDTYKQVRHNVIDMILATEMTKHFEHLAKFVNVFYAKSSGSKEDNMHTDQEPLALDTTALSLPENVVLVKRMMIKCADVSNASRPQKFAFEWARRIAEEYFLQTDEEKAKDLPVVMPMFDRATCSIPRSQIGFIDYIIMDMMEAWAGFIDMPELVNHARQNHARWHELDDAGVTTLADVRRAQRHLALPAPTTTNPPTTGTTTTTTTEE
;
A
#
# COMPACT_ATOMS: atom_id res chain seq x y z
N MET A 1 30.42 -17.58 25.18
CA MET A 1 29.67 -17.68 26.45
C MET A 1 29.21 -16.28 26.78
N ILE A 2 27.96 -15.85 26.64
CA ILE A 2 26.66 -16.52 26.71
C ILE A 2 25.82 -15.96 25.55
N MET A 3 25.51 -16.81 24.57
CA MET A 3 24.56 -16.59 23.47
C MET A 3 23.79 -17.91 23.30
N LEU A 4 23.18 -18.35 24.40
CA LEU A 4 22.33 -19.53 24.55
C LEU A 4 21.52 -19.32 25.84
N ALA A 5 20.48 -18.49 25.80
CA ALA A 5 19.41 -18.42 26.80
C ALA A 5 18.26 -17.60 26.19
N GLY A 6 17.26 -18.28 25.65
CA GLY A 6 16.11 -17.66 24.99
C GLY A 6 15.15 -18.64 24.32
N GLN A 7 15.56 -19.90 24.18
CA GLN A 7 14.68 -21.01 23.75
C GLN A 7 14.32 -22.00 24.88
N GLU A 8 14.67 -21.73 26.14
CA GLU A 8 14.32 -22.60 27.28
C GLU A 8 13.20 -22.07 28.21
N ALA A 9 12.68 -20.85 27.97
CA ALA A 9 11.63 -20.28 28.83
C ALA A 9 10.19 -20.78 28.52
N SER A 10 10.01 -21.72 27.58
CA SER A 10 8.68 -22.18 27.16
C SER A 10 8.35 -23.64 27.53
N ILE A 11 9.22 -24.33 28.28
CA ILE A 11 8.99 -25.72 28.72
C ILE A 11 8.70 -25.83 30.23
N GLU A 12 9.15 -24.88 31.05
CA GLU A 12 8.97 -24.92 32.52
C GLU A 12 7.62 -24.34 33.00
N LEU A 13 6.92 -23.56 32.17
CA LEU A 13 5.61 -22.96 32.51
C LEU A 13 4.43 -23.93 32.26
N VAL A 14 4.61 -24.90 31.35
CA VAL A 14 3.61 -25.94 31.05
C VAL A 14 3.63 -27.06 32.11
N GLN A 15 4.78 -27.30 32.75
CA GLN A 15 4.91 -28.30 33.83
C GLN A 15 4.38 -27.82 35.19
N ARG A 16 4.24 -26.51 35.42
CA ARG A 16 3.68 -25.97 36.69
C ARG A 16 2.16 -25.81 36.69
N TRP A 17 1.52 -25.79 35.53
CA TRP A 17 0.05 -25.71 35.43
C TRP A 17 -0.63 -27.08 35.62
N LEU A 18 0.03 -28.18 35.25
CA LEU A 18 -0.51 -29.56 35.35
C LEU A 18 -0.58 -30.15 36.76
N GLN A 19 -0.26 -29.39 37.82
CA GLN A 19 -0.18 -29.91 39.19
C GLN A 19 -1.19 -29.35 40.21
N ARG A 20 -2.19 -28.55 39.82
CA ARG A 20 -3.18 -28.04 40.80
C ARG A 20 -4.62 -28.06 40.29
N ARG A 21 -5.32 -29.16 40.62
CA ARG A 21 -6.70 -29.28 41.17
C ARG A 21 -7.85 -28.58 40.40
N GLY A 22 -8.99 -29.19 40.05
CA GLY A 22 -9.67 -30.39 40.54
C GLY A 22 -10.69 -30.06 41.64
N SER A 23 -12.00 -29.99 41.30
CA SER A 23 -13.18 -30.47 42.07
C SER A 23 -14.51 -29.77 41.67
N ASP A 24 -15.51 -30.60 41.33
CA ASP A 24 -16.97 -30.52 41.65
C ASP A 24 -17.86 -29.41 41.02
N ASP A 25 -19.14 -29.59 40.68
CA ASP A 25 -20.05 -30.72 40.33
C ASP A 25 -21.43 -30.12 39.91
N THR A 26 -22.19 -30.83 39.05
CA THR A 26 -23.69 -30.98 38.94
C THR A 26 -24.66 -29.75 38.95
N ASP A 27 -25.87 -29.68 38.36
CA ASP A 27 -26.80 -30.63 37.71
C ASP A 27 -28.00 -29.92 37.00
N THR A 28 -28.69 -30.64 36.10
CA THR A 28 -30.16 -30.64 35.70
C THR A 28 -30.92 -29.35 35.33
N GLY A 29 -31.92 -29.28 34.42
CA GLY A 29 -32.64 -30.25 33.57
C GLY A 29 -34.03 -29.72 33.11
N SER A 30 -34.59 -30.29 32.02
CA SER A 30 -36.04 -30.45 31.64
C SER A 30 -36.94 -29.21 31.36
N SER A 31 -38.00 -29.19 30.52
CA SER A 31 -38.70 -30.18 29.65
C SER A 31 -39.90 -29.54 28.89
N SER A 32 -40.35 -30.20 27.81
CA SER A 32 -41.75 -30.41 27.30
C SER A 32 -42.60 -29.21 26.82
N GLY A 33 -43.50 -29.26 25.82
CA GLY A 33 -44.08 -30.32 24.97
C GLY A 33 -45.28 -29.73 24.15
N SER A 34 -45.58 -30.32 22.98
CA SER A 34 -46.56 -29.95 21.92
C SER A 34 -48.04 -30.28 22.28
N PRO A 35 -49.05 -30.42 21.36
CA PRO A 35 -49.31 -29.95 19.97
C PRO A 35 -50.79 -29.52 19.64
N GLY A 36 -51.10 -29.02 18.41
CA GLY A 36 -52.35 -29.42 17.68
C GLY A 36 -53.25 -28.39 16.92
N ALA A 37 -53.38 -28.59 15.59
CA ALA A 37 -54.61 -28.57 14.72
C ALA A 37 -55.21 -27.31 14.01
N ARG A 38 -55.04 -27.28 12.66
CA ARG A 38 -55.93 -27.04 11.48
C ARG A 38 -57.19 -26.11 11.51
N ALA A 39 -57.30 -25.17 10.54
CA ALA A 39 -58.22 -25.15 9.35
C ALA A 39 -58.60 -23.73 8.79
N GLY A 40 -58.71 -23.57 7.45
CA GLY A 40 -59.80 -22.79 6.80
C GLY A 40 -59.55 -21.51 5.94
N ARG A 41 -59.45 -21.68 4.60
CA ARG A 41 -59.75 -20.80 3.42
C ARG A 41 -60.46 -19.42 3.58
N ARG A 42 -59.98 -18.34 2.92
CA ARG A 42 -60.43 -17.73 1.60
C ARG A 42 -60.01 -16.24 1.41
N SER A 43 -59.52 -15.93 0.19
CA SER A 43 -59.80 -14.74 -0.66
C SER A 43 -59.09 -13.38 -0.48
N SER A 44 -58.57 -12.94 -1.63
CA SER A 44 -58.54 -11.59 -2.25
C SER A 44 -57.42 -10.59 -1.97
N LEU A 45 -56.72 -10.30 -3.08
CA LEU A 45 -56.26 -9.02 -3.61
C LEU A 45 -55.01 -8.35 -3.01
N ALA A 46 -54.07 -8.19 -3.96
CA ALA A 46 -53.11 -7.11 -4.12
C ALA A 46 -51.84 -7.15 -3.26
N LEU A 47 -50.74 -7.12 -4.01
CA LEU A 47 -49.39 -6.69 -3.66
C LEU A 47 -48.60 -7.71 -2.81
N THR A 48 -47.60 -8.31 -3.49
CA THR A 48 -46.21 -8.57 -3.04
C THR A 48 -45.89 -8.25 -1.57
N PRO A 49 -45.01 -8.99 -0.88
CA PRO A 49 -43.76 -9.51 -1.44
C PRO A 49 -43.29 -10.85 -0.81
N GLU A 50 -42.14 -11.35 -1.29
CA GLU A 50 -41.24 -12.29 -0.58
C GLU A 50 -41.75 -13.71 -0.28
N ASP A 51 -41.12 -14.71 -0.90
CA ASP A 51 -39.97 -15.32 -0.23
C ASP A 51 -39.33 -16.38 -1.13
N GLU A 52 -38.01 -16.32 -1.09
CA GLU A 52 -37.06 -17.17 -1.79
C GLU A 52 -37.12 -18.66 -1.36
N PRO A 53 -36.20 -19.52 -1.85
CA PRO A 53 -34.91 -19.54 -1.16
C PRO A 53 -33.74 -19.41 -2.14
N LEU A 54 -32.88 -18.43 -1.89
CA LEU A 54 -31.53 -18.68 -1.40
C LEU A 54 -31.13 -20.14 -1.60
N VAL A 55 -30.36 -20.37 -2.66
CA VAL A 55 -29.16 -21.17 -2.45
C VAL A 55 -28.22 -20.29 -1.64
N ASP A 56 -28.46 -20.30 -0.34
CA ASP A 56 -27.44 -20.02 0.66
C ASP A 56 -26.38 -21.12 0.52
N VAL A 57 -25.20 -20.73 0.04
CA VAL A 57 -23.97 -21.41 0.40
C VAL A 57 -22.97 -20.36 0.83
N ALA A 58 -23.14 -19.94 2.07
CA ALA A 58 -22.05 -19.76 3.02
C ALA A 58 -20.87 -20.73 2.79
N ASN A 59 -19.69 -20.23 3.16
CA ASN A 59 -18.41 -20.92 3.28
C ASN A 59 -17.61 -21.15 2.00
N ARG A 60 -16.54 -20.36 1.87
CA ARG A 60 -15.22 -20.98 1.75
C ARG A 60 -14.35 -20.56 2.92
N SER A 61 -14.07 -21.57 3.74
CA SER A 61 -13.05 -21.60 4.78
C SER A 61 -11.75 -20.94 4.28
N PRO A 62 -10.91 -20.37 5.16
CA PRO A 62 -9.56 -19.98 4.76
C PRO A 62 -8.89 -21.18 4.06
N PRO A 63 -8.15 -20.97 2.94
CA PRO A 63 -7.39 -22.05 2.34
C PRO A 63 -6.48 -22.64 3.42
N PRO A 64 -6.17 -23.95 3.35
CA PRO A 64 -5.41 -24.62 4.39
C PRO A 64 -4.07 -23.90 4.57
N ALA A 65 -3.95 -23.11 5.63
CA ALA A 65 -2.71 -22.47 6.04
C ALA A 65 -1.70 -23.48 6.63
N ASN A 66 -1.96 -24.79 6.45
CA ASN A 66 -1.07 -25.87 6.82
C ASN A 66 -0.74 -26.66 5.56
N ILE A 67 0.48 -26.50 5.06
CA ILE A 67 1.11 -27.57 4.30
C ILE A 67 1.24 -28.73 5.29
N PRO A 68 0.61 -29.91 5.07
CA PRO A 68 0.75 -31.01 5.99
C PRO A 68 2.22 -31.28 6.23
N ASN A 69 2.66 -31.44 7.48
CA ASN A 69 4.07 -31.72 7.79
C ASN A 69 4.61 -32.93 7.00
N ALA A 70 3.74 -33.85 6.57
CA ALA A 70 4.06 -34.95 5.68
C ALA A 70 4.47 -34.55 4.25
N MET A 71 4.00 -33.40 3.71
CA MET A 71 4.41 -32.87 2.41
C MET A 71 5.72 -32.06 2.47
N LEU A 72 6.08 -31.54 3.64
CA LEU A 72 7.39 -30.92 3.91
C LEU A 72 8.40 -31.91 4.51
N TYR A 73 8.05 -33.20 4.55
CA TYR A 73 8.93 -34.24 5.04
C TYR A 73 10.02 -34.54 4.00
N SER A 74 11.27 -34.29 4.38
CA SER A 74 12.43 -34.79 3.65
C SER A 74 13.03 -35.95 4.45
N PRO A 75 13.21 -37.15 3.85
CA PRO A 75 13.85 -38.26 4.54
C PRO A 75 15.28 -37.85 4.95
N PRO A 76 15.78 -38.33 6.09
CA PRO A 76 17.12 -38.00 6.54
C PRO A 76 18.15 -38.61 5.58
N GLU A 77 18.84 -37.77 4.83
CA GLU A 77 19.95 -38.14 3.95
C GLU A 77 21.30 -37.77 4.59
N PRO A 78 22.38 -38.53 4.31
CA PRO A 78 23.72 -38.13 4.71
C PRO A 78 24.08 -36.81 4.02
N LEU A 79 24.74 -35.93 4.76
CA LEU A 79 25.13 -34.63 4.23
C LEU A 79 26.20 -34.78 3.15
N GLU A 80 25.95 -34.20 1.99
CA GLU A 80 26.93 -34.09 0.90
C GLU A 80 27.49 -32.66 0.84
N LEU A 81 28.78 -32.51 1.13
CA LEU A 81 29.52 -31.25 0.99
C LEU A 81 30.42 -31.28 -0.23
N LEU A 82 30.39 -30.20 -1.02
CA LEU A 82 31.39 -29.95 -2.08
C LEU A 82 32.25 -28.73 -1.71
N CYS A 83 33.55 -28.96 -1.51
CA CYS A 83 34.54 -27.94 -1.23
C CYS A 83 35.21 -27.49 -2.53
N VAL A 84 35.10 -26.21 -2.90
CA VAL A 84 35.77 -25.60 -4.05
C VAL A 84 36.99 -24.82 -3.55
N PHE A 85 38.13 -25.50 -3.52
CA PHE A 85 39.40 -24.94 -3.03
C PHE A 85 40.50 -25.19 -4.07
N PRO A 86 41.04 -24.12 -4.69
CA PRO A 86 42.14 -24.27 -5.65
C PRO A 86 43.40 -24.90 -5.05
N GLU A 87 43.65 -24.65 -3.76
CA GLU A 87 44.82 -25.15 -3.03
C GLU A 87 44.67 -26.62 -2.59
N ARG A 88 45.59 -27.48 -3.03
CA ARG A 88 45.57 -28.94 -2.78
C ARG A 88 45.64 -29.32 -1.29
N ALA A 89 46.27 -28.49 -0.47
CA ALA A 89 46.52 -28.76 0.96
C ALA A 89 45.87 -27.71 1.87
N SER A 90 44.70 -27.17 1.48
CA SER A 90 43.99 -26.22 2.32
C SER A 90 43.58 -26.83 3.66
N ARG A 91 44.15 -26.33 4.75
CA ARG A 91 43.80 -26.75 6.13
C ARG A 91 42.34 -26.43 6.47
N VAL A 92 41.78 -25.39 5.86
CA VAL A 92 40.37 -25.01 6.02
C VAL A 92 39.47 -26.04 5.32
N CYS A 93 39.82 -26.47 4.10
CA CYS A 93 39.12 -27.54 3.40
C CYS A 93 39.16 -28.84 4.22
N ALA A 94 40.34 -29.22 4.73
CA ALA A 94 40.49 -30.42 5.56
C ALA A 94 39.64 -30.34 6.85
N ALA A 95 39.57 -29.17 7.50
CA ALA A 95 38.75 -28.96 8.69
C ALA A 95 37.25 -29.08 8.38
N ALA A 96 36.78 -28.50 7.26
CA ALA A 96 35.40 -28.61 6.81
C ALA A 96 35.03 -30.07 6.46
N CYS A 97 35.88 -30.77 5.70
CA CYS A 97 35.68 -32.18 5.36
C CYS A 97 35.64 -33.08 6.61
N ALA A 98 36.54 -32.87 7.57
CA ALA A 98 36.55 -33.62 8.82
C ALA A 98 35.30 -33.35 9.68
N ALA A 99 34.78 -32.12 9.67
CA ALA A 99 33.56 -31.77 10.37
C ALA A 99 32.32 -32.48 9.78
N VAL A 100 32.25 -32.61 8.46
CA VAL A 100 31.17 -33.34 7.76
C VAL A 100 31.25 -34.84 8.06
N ALA A 101 32.45 -35.43 8.03
CA ALA A 101 32.65 -36.83 8.39
C ALA A 101 32.17 -37.11 9.83
N ARG A 102 32.46 -36.21 10.78
CA ARG A 102 31.94 -36.31 12.16
C ARG A 102 30.43 -36.14 12.26
N ALA A 103 29.81 -35.38 11.35
CA ALA A 103 28.36 -35.15 11.30
C ALA A 103 27.60 -36.27 10.57
N GLY A 104 28.29 -37.34 10.15
CA GLY A 104 27.71 -38.49 9.43
C GLY A 104 27.44 -38.21 7.95
N GLY A 105 28.25 -37.35 7.31
CA GLY A 105 28.15 -37.02 5.88
C GLY A 105 29.42 -37.32 5.09
N GLU A 106 29.34 -37.12 3.78
CA GLU A 106 30.45 -37.24 2.82
C GLU A 106 30.86 -35.87 2.27
N ALA A 107 32.17 -35.68 2.08
CA ALA A 107 32.72 -34.44 1.54
C ALA A 107 33.63 -34.73 0.35
N ARG A 108 33.43 -33.97 -0.74
CA ARG A 108 34.26 -34.00 -1.95
C ARG A 108 34.92 -32.65 -2.15
N SER A 109 36.13 -32.65 -2.71
CA SER A 109 36.87 -31.42 -3.01
C SER A 109 37.15 -31.31 -4.50
N VAL A 110 36.85 -30.15 -5.07
CA VAL A 110 37.18 -29.76 -6.44
C VAL A 110 38.04 -28.50 -6.43
N ARG A 111 38.76 -28.25 -7.52
CA ARG A 111 39.81 -27.21 -7.55
C ARG A 111 39.50 -26.04 -8.49
N SER A 112 38.53 -26.20 -9.37
CA SER A 112 38.19 -25.18 -10.37
C SER A 112 36.68 -25.02 -10.53
N ALA A 113 36.26 -23.86 -11.03
CA ALA A 113 34.88 -23.59 -11.41
C ALA A 113 34.35 -24.62 -12.44
N ARG A 114 35.23 -25.08 -13.35
CA ARG A 114 34.88 -26.11 -14.35
C ARG A 114 34.54 -27.43 -13.68
N ASP A 115 35.40 -27.90 -12.77
CA ASP A 115 35.18 -29.15 -12.03
C ASP A 115 33.91 -29.05 -11.16
N THR A 116 33.64 -27.86 -10.60
CA THR A 116 32.39 -27.62 -9.85
C THR A 116 31.16 -27.81 -10.74
N LEU A 117 31.13 -27.22 -11.94
CA LEU A 117 30.00 -27.36 -12.85
C LEU A 117 29.88 -28.80 -13.38
N GLU A 118 30.99 -29.49 -13.60
CA GLU A 118 31.00 -30.91 -13.99
C GLU A 118 30.41 -31.80 -12.90
N ALA A 119 30.77 -31.56 -11.63
CA ALA A 119 30.19 -32.24 -10.48
C ALA A 119 28.69 -31.98 -10.26
N LEU A 120 28.12 -30.97 -10.94
CA LEU A 120 26.69 -30.62 -10.88
C LEU A 120 25.88 -31.14 -12.09
N ARG A 121 26.52 -31.78 -13.09
CA ARG A 121 25.82 -32.32 -14.26
C ARG A 121 25.10 -33.64 -13.93
N ARG A 122 23.85 -33.75 -14.42
CA ARG A 122 22.93 -34.88 -14.17
C ARG A 122 23.41 -36.24 -14.69
N ASP A 123 24.36 -36.28 -15.62
CA ASP A 123 24.87 -37.54 -16.20
C ASP A 123 25.91 -38.25 -15.31
N SER A 124 26.30 -37.65 -14.19
CA SER A 124 27.19 -38.29 -13.23
C SER A 124 26.37 -39.07 -12.19
N ASP A 125 26.77 -40.31 -11.92
CA ASP A 125 26.25 -41.20 -10.84
C ASP A 125 26.45 -40.62 -9.42
N THR A 126 26.80 -39.34 -9.33
CA THR A 126 27.21 -38.69 -8.09
C THR A 126 26.06 -37.96 -7.43
N LYS A 127 25.89 -38.19 -6.12
CA LYS A 127 24.88 -37.52 -5.30
C LYS A 127 25.04 -36.00 -5.39
N GLN A 128 23.94 -35.26 -5.47
CA GLN A 128 23.99 -33.80 -5.56
C GLN A 128 24.41 -33.19 -4.21
N PRO A 129 25.36 -32.23 -4.18
CA PRO A 129 25.76 -31.60 -2.93
C PRO A 129 24.61 -30.81 -2.29
N HIS A 130 24.54 -30.83 -0.96
CA HIS A 130 23.63 -30.01 -0.17
C HIS A 130 24.22 -28.62 0.07
N VAL A 131 25.53 -28.59 0.30
CA VAL A 131 26.30 -27.39 0.59
C VAL A 131 27.49 -27.35 -0.34
N ILE A 132 27.78 -26.16 -0.89
CA ILE A 132 29.03 -25.89 -1.61
C ILE A 132 29.76 -24.79 -0.84
N VAL A 133 30.98 -25.09 -0.40
CA VAL A 133 31.86 -24.12 0.26
C VAL A 133 32.91 -23.67 -0.73
N VAL A 134 32.99 -22.37 -0.98
CA VAL A 134 33.90 -21.78 -1.96
C VAL A 134 34.98 -20.98 -1.24
N ASP A 135 36.24 -21.22 -1.62
CA ASP A 135 37.37 -20.43 -1.15
C ASP A 135 37.42 -19.06 -1.84
N ALA A 136 36.87 -18.03 -1.20
CA ALA A 136 36.89 -16.66 -1.69
C ALA A 136 38.08 -15.85 -1.14
N ARG A 137 39.03 -16.47 -0.44
CA ARG A 137 40.19 -15.79 0.18
C ARG A 137 41.20 -15.28 -0.85
N GLN A 138 41.18 -15.84 -2.06
CA GLN A 138 42.11 -15.52 -3.15
C GLN A 138 41.37 -15.32 -4.48
N PRO A 139 40.74 -14.15 -4.70
CA PRO A 139 39.95 -13.86 -5.91
C PRO A 139 40.71 -14.06 -7.23
N GLN A 140 42.04 -13.93 -7.20
CA GLN A 140 42.92 -14.11 -8.36
C GLN A 140 42.99 -15.57 -8.85
N THR A 141 42.70 -16.53 -7.98
CA THR A 141 42.75 -17.96 -8.29
C THR A 141 41.38 -18.53 -8.67
N LEU A 142 40.32 -17.96 -8.10
CA LEU A 142 38.95 -18.37 -8.32
C LEU A 142 38.03 -17.17 -8.18
N ASP A 143 37.32 -16.82 -9.25
CA ASP A 143 36.27 -15.81 -9.20
C ASP A 143 35.03 -16.40 -8.53
N ALA A 144 34.92 -16.13 -7.22
CA ALA A 144 33.82 -16.59 -6.39
C ALA A 144 32.46 -16.06 -6.87
N PHE A 145 32.39 -14.84 -7.41
CA PHE A 145 31.13 -14.23 -7.84
C PHE A 145 30.61 -14.86 -9.13
N LEU A 146 31.50 -15.02 -10.11
CA LEU A 146 31.15 -15.68 -11.38
C LEU A 146 30.76 -17.13 -11.15
N LEU A 147 31.47 -17.84 -10.26
CA LEU A 147 31.13 -19.21 -9.90
C LEU A 147 29.74 -19.31 -9.27
N ALA A 148 29.39 -18.43 -8.34
CA ALA A 148 28.06 -18.45 -7.72
C ALA A 148 26.95 -18.25 -8.76
N ARG A 149 27.10 -17.28 -9.66
CA ARG A 149 26.15 -17.06 -10.77
C ARG A 149 26.05 -18.27 -11.70
N ALA A 150 27.17 -18.91 -12.03
CA ALA A 150 27.19 -20.12 -12.85
C ALA A 150 26.51 -21.32 -12.17
N VAL A 151 26.74 -21.50 -10.86
CA VAL A 151 26.05 -22.54 -10.08
C VAL A 151 24.55 -22.27 -10.06
N ARG A 152 24.12 -21.02 -9.80
CA ARG A 152 22.69 -20.64 -9.80
C ARG A 152 22.02 -20.76 -11.17
N GLY A 153 22.77 -20.60 -12.26
CA GLY A 153 22.29 -20.81 -13.63
C GLY A 153 22.18 -22.29 -14.05
N THR A 154 22.67 -23.23 -13.24
CA THR A 154 22.59 -24.66 -13.54
C THR A 154 21.22 -25.23 -13.15
N LYS A 155 20.68 -26.18 -13.92
CA LYS A 155 19.38 -26.79 -13.61
C LYS A 155 19.46 -27.60 -12.31
N ASN A 156 18.41 -27.53 -11.48
CA ASN A 156 18.27 -28.23 -10.19
C ASN A 156 19.23 -27.79 -9.06
N THR A 157 19.97 -26.70 -9.17
CA THR A 157 20.93 -26.28 -8.12
C THR A 157 20.39 -25.19 -7.19
N GLN A 158 19.12 -24.81 -7.35
CA GLN A 158 18.50 -23.69 -6.63
C GLN A 158 18.44 -23.91 -5.10
N HIS A 159 18.37 -25.17 -4.66
CA HIS A 159 18.28 -25.54 -3.24
C HIS A 159 19.64 -25.67 -2.54
N ILE A 160 20.75 -25.55 -3.27
CA ILE A 160 22.10 -25.77 -2.73
C ILE A 160 22.53 -24.55 -1.93
N ILE A 161 23.01 -24.76 -0.71
CA ILE A 161 23.53 -23.68 0.14
C ILE A 161 24.97 -23.35 -0.26
N LEU A 162 25.21 -22.10 -0.66
CA LEU A 162 26.52 -21.60 -1.02
C LEU A 162 27.13 -20.81 0.14
N ILE A 163 28.33 -21.21 0.57
CA ILE A 163 29.08 -20.56 1.64
C ILE A 163 30.41 -20.01 1.07
N ALA A 164 30.62 -18.70 1.16
CA ALA A 164 31.90 -18.08 0.80
C ALA A 164 32.83 -18.03 2.02
N VAL A 165 34.04 -18.58 1.91
CA VAL A 165 35.08 -18.43 2.94
C VAL A 165 35.96 -17.23 2.60
N VAL A 166 36.02 -16.25 3.50
CA VAL A 166 36.76 -15.00 3.29
C VAL A 166 37.86 -14.81 4.34
N LYS A 167 38.86 -13.99 4.01
CA LYS A 167 39.94 -13.63 4.95
C LYS A 167 39.39 -12.77 6.08
N LYS A 168 39.92 -12.96 7.29
CA LYS A 168 39.55 -12.11 8.44
C LYS A 168 39.79 -10.63 8.18
N SER A 169 40.85 -10.29 7.44
CA SER A 169 41.16 -8.91 7.06
C SER A 169 40.18 -8.30 6.06
N VAL A 170 39.51 -9.10 5.22
CA VAL A 170 38.49 -8.61 4.28
C VAL A 170 37.18 -8.41 5.03
N TYR A 171 36.85 -9.35 5.92
CA TYR A 171 35.63 -9.31 6.72
C TYR A 171 35.62 -8.18 7.76
N LEU A 172 36.78 -7.79 8.30
CA LEU A 172 36.89 -6.75 9.35
C LEU A 172 37.22 -5.34 8.82
N LYS A 173 37.48 -5.19 7.52
CA LYS A 173 37.96 -3.91 6.96
C LYS A 173 36.82 -3.06 6.36
N ASP A 174 35.69 -3.68 6.06
CA ASP A 174 34.55 -3.02 5.42
C ASP A 174 33.24 -3.66 5.91
N ASP A 175 32.36 -2.84 6.50
CA ASP A 175 31.05 -3.25 7.02
C ASP A 175 30.14 -3.83 5.90
N PHE A 176 30.44 -3.54 4.63
CA PHE A 176 29.69 -4.00 3.46
C PHE A 176 30.37 -5.14 2.67
N ALA A 177 31.47 -5.71 3.18
CA ALA A 177 32.19 -6.81 2.51
C ALA A 177 31.31 -8.05 2.23
N VAL A 178 30.13 -8.14 2.86
CA VAL A 178 29.17 -9.23 2.74
C VAL A 178 28.25 -9.11 1.51
N LEU A 179 27.78 -7.90 1.19
CA LEU A 179 26.74 -7.68 0.18
C LEU A 179 27.09 -8.23 -1.22
N PRO A 180 28.30 -8.00 -1.78
CA PRO A 180 28.62 -8.48 -3.12
C PRO A 180 28.54 -10.00 -3.28
N TYR A 181 28.78 -10.75 -2.21
CA TYR A 181 28.65 -12.21 -2.23
C TYR A 181 27.18 -12.64 -2.21
N LEU A 182 26.34 -11.96 -1.42
CA LEU A 182 24.91 -12.23 -1.41
C LEU A 182 24.28 -11.94 -2.79
N ASP A 183 24.64 -10.82 -3.43
CA ASP A 183 24.17 -10.44 -4.77
C ASP A 183 24.64 -11.41 -5.87
N ALA A 184 25.80 -12.03 -5.69
CA ALA A 184 26.28 -13.07 -6.59
C ALA A 184 25.57 -14.42 -6.39
N GLY A 185 24.81 -14.59 -5.30
CA GLY A 185 23.99 -15.77 -5.01
C GLY A 185 24.49 -16.63 -3.84
N TYR A 186 25.46 -16.17 -3.04
CA TYR A 186 25.85 -16.86 -1.81
C TYR A 186 24.76 -16.74 -0.74
N ASN A 187 24.59 -17.79 0.06
CA ASN A 187 23.66 -17.77 1.20
C ASN A 187 24.34 -17.28 2.48
N ARG A 188 25.63 -17.59 2.65
CA ARG A 188 26.38 -17.30 3.86
C ARG A 188 27.83 -16.96 3.55
N ILE A 189 28.45 -16.25 4.49
CA ILE A 189 29.86 -15.87 4.42
C ILE A 189 30.48 -16.22 5.76
N MET A 190 31.62 -16.92 5.70
CA MET A 190 32.37 -17.33 6.89
C MET A 190 33.78 -16.77 6.85
N VAL A 191 34.22 -16.24 7.99
CA VAL A 191 35.64 -15.95 8.19
C VAL A 191 36.42 -17.25 8.29
N GLU A 192 37.59 -17.31 7.66
CA GLU A 192 38.47 -18.47 7.71
C GLU A 192 38.69 -18.99 9.14
N THR A 193 38.46 -20.29 9.35
CA THR A 193 38.59 -20.93 10.66
C THR A 193 39.03 -22.38 10.51
N LEU A 194 39.84 -22.84 11.47
CA LEU A 194 40.22 -24.25 11.64
C LEU A 194 39.41 -24.92 12.76
N SER A 195 38.48 -24.19 13.37
CA SER A 195 37.68 -24.71 14.47
C SER A 195 36.74 -25.81 13.98
N ALA A 196 37.03 -27.02 14.43
CA ALA A 196 36.21 -28.20 14.24
C ALA A 196 34.75 -27.98 14.66
N THR A 197 34.52 -27.26 15.76
CA THR A 197 33.19 -26.99 16.31
C THR A 197 32.43 -25.95 15.50
N ALA A 198 33.11 -24.90 15.02
CA ALA A 198 32.49 -23.89 14.17
C ALA A 198 32.04 -24.48 12.83
N TRP A 199 32.89 -25.31 12.21
CA TRP A 199 32.52 -26.04 11.01
C TRP A 199 31.37 -27.02 11.26
N CYS A 200 31.38 -27.78 12.35
CA CYS A 200 30.26 -28.68 12.68
C CYS A 200 28.94 -27.91 12.86
N ALA A 201 28.94 -26.78 13.58
CA ALA A 201 27.74 -25.98 13.80
C ALA A 201 27.17 -25.41 12.49
N GLU A 202 28.01 -24.79 11.66
CA GLU A 202 27.58 -24.23 10.39
C GLU A 202 27.04 -25.30 9.45
N VAL A 203 27.76 -26.42 9.36
CA VAL A 203 27.40 -27.51 8.47
C VAL A 203 26.05 -28.14 8.88
N LEU A 204 25.78 -28.30 10.18
CA LEU A 204 24.50 -28.80 10.67
C LEU A 204 23.33 -27.83 10.40
N GLN A 205 23.54 -26.53 10.58
CA GLN A 205 22.54 -25.50 10.27
C GLN A 205 22.26 -25.43 8.76
N SER A 206 23.32 -25.47 7.95
CA SER A 206 23.22 -25.48 6.49
C SER A 206 22.56 -26.76 5.97
N ARG A 207 22.78 -27.92 6.61
CA ARG A 207 22.05 -29.16 6.32
C ARG A 207 20.55 -29.00 6.56
N ALA A 208 20.15 -28.49 7.72
CA ALA A 208 18.74 -28.29 8.06
C ALA A 208 18.06 -27.30 7.10
N ALA A 209 18.73 -26.19 6.75
CA ALA A 209 18.22 -25.22 5.79
C ALA A 209 18.10 -25.81 4.37
N ALA A 210 19.09 -26.60 3.92
CA ALA A 210 19.06 -27.27 2.62
C ALA A 210 17.94 -28.31 2.53
N SER A 211 17.73 -29.12 3.58
CA SER A 211 16.64 -30.10 3.65
C SER A 211 15.27 -29.43 3.60
N ALA A 212 15.08 -28.30 4.30
CA ALA A 212 13.83 -27.53 4.24
C ALA A 212 13.57 -26.94 2.84
N ALA A 213 14.60 -26.36 2.20
CA ALA A 213 14.48 -25.81 0.85
C ALA A 213 14.18 -26.90 -0.20
N ARG A 214 14.81 -28.09 -0.08
CA ARG A 214 14.51 -29.24 -0.95
C ARG A 214 13.10 -29.77 -0.75
N ALA A 215 12.64 -29.90 0.50
CA ALA A 215 11.28 -30.33 0.79
C ALA A 215 10.25 -29.36 0.19
N GLN A 216 10.47 -28.04 0.31
CA GLN A 216 9.61 -27.02 -0.31
C GLN A 216 9.60 -27.13 -1.84
N ILE A 217 10.76 -27.27 -2.49
CA ILE A 217 10.85 -27.43 -3.95
C ILE A 217 10.19 -28.74 -4.41
N ALA A 218 10.38 -29.85 -3.68
CA ALA A 218 9.74 -31.12 -3.98
C ALA A 218 8.21 -31.05 -3.81
N ALA A 219 7.71 -30.37 -2.78
CA ALA A 219 6.29 -30.14 -2.58
C ALA A 219 5.67 -29.30 -3.71
N VAL A 220 6.33 -28.21 -4.12
CA VAL A 220 5.89 -27.38 -5.27
C VAL A 220 5.90 -28.20 -6.57
N ALA A 221 6.94 -29.01 -6.81
CA ALA A 221 7.02 -29.87 -7.99
C ALA A 221 5.95 -30.98 -8.02
N ALA A 222 5.64 -31.58 -6.86
CA ALA A 222 4.59 -32.59 -6.73
C ALA A 222 3.19 -31.98 -6.97
N LEU A 223 2.93 -30.80 -6.41
CA LEU A 223 1.67 -30.07 -6.63
C LEU A 223 1.52 -29.63 -8.09
N ALA A 224 2.59 -29.15 -8.72
CA ALA A 224 2.60 -28.83 -10.14
C ALA A 224 2.30 -30.07 -11.00
N ALA A 225 2.91 -31.22 -10.70
CA ALA A 225 2.65 -32.49 -11.42
C ALA A 225 1.23 -33.03 -11.21
N ALA A 226 0.64 -32.81 -10.03
CA ALA A 226 -0.75 -33.16 -9.73
C ALA A 226 -1.72 -32.26 -10.53
N ALA A 227 -1.49 -30.95 -10.54
CA ALA A 227 -2.26 -30.00 -11.37
C ALA A 227 -2.19 -30.36 -12.86
N ASP A 228 -1.02 -30.82 -13.33
CA ASP A 228 -0.78 -31.26 -14.71
C ASP A 228 -1.54 -32.52 -15.15
N ARG A 229 -1.94 -33.37 -14.19
CA ARG A 229 -2.74 -34.58 -14.44
C ARG A 229 -4.24 -34.37 -14.22
N CYS A 230 -4.65 -33.20 -13.72
CA CYS A 230 -6.05 -32.87 -13.56
C CYS A 230 -6.73 -32.64 -14.91
N ARG A 231 -8.00 -33.08 -15.03
CA ARG A 231 -8.82 -32.85 -16.23
C ARG A 231 -9.35 -31.42 -16.30
N ASP A 232 -9.53 -30.79 -15.13
CA ASP A 232 -9.91 -29.40 -15.03
C ASP A 232 -8.78 -28.51 -15.56
N LEU A 233 -9.13 -27.36 -16.10
CA LEU A 233 -8.17 -26.40 -16.63
C LEU A 233 -7.62 -25.62 -15.44
N ILE A 234 -6.33 -25.75 -15.16
CA ILE A 234 -5.68 -25.12 -14.00
C ILE A 234 -4.61 -24.13 -14.47
N ALA A 235 -4.68 -22.90 -13.95
CA ALA A 235 -3.62 -21.89 -14.10
C ALA A 235 -3.29 -21.27 -12.74
N VAL A 236 -2.01 -20.99 -12.49
CA VAL A 236 -1.54 -20.23 -11.33
C VAL A 236 -0.80 -19.01 -11.84
N THR A 237 -1.15 -17.85 -11.33
CA THR A 237 -0.49 -16.59 -11.64
C THR A 237 0.20 -16.02 -10.41
N ASP A 238 1.15 -15.12 -10.62
CA ASP A 238 1.58 -14.20 -9.56
C ASP A 238 0.49 -13.12 -9.34
N GLU A 239 0.77 -12.21 -8.40
CA GLU A 239 -0.06 -11.03 -8.13
C GLU A 239 -0.26 -10.14 -9.37
N GLN A 240 0.68 -10.20 -10.31
CA GLN A 240 0.64 -9.46 -11.58
C GLN A 240 -0.10 -10.23 -12.67
N GLN A 241 -0.82 -11.32 -12.34
CA GLN A 241 -1.55 -12.19 -13.29
C GLN A 241 -0.70 -12.78 -14.42
N LYS A 242 0.63 -12.80 -14.24
CA LYS A 242 1.53 -13.49 -15.12
C LYS A 242 1.40 -14.98 -14.85
N ILE A 243 1.12 -15.77 -15.88
CA ILE A 243 0.96 -17.20 -15.73
C ILE A 243 2.33 -17.79 -15.32
N LEU A 244 2.40 -18.23 -14.06
CA LEU A 244 3.54 -18.94 -13.48
C LEU A 244 3.44 -20.45 -13.73
N LEU A 245 2.21 -20.97 -13.77
CA LEU A 245 1.91 -22.37 -14.08
C LEU A 245 0.60 -22.44 -14.88
N ALA A 246 0.58 -23.20 -15.96
CA ALA A 246 -0.66 -23.60 -16.63
C ALA A 246 -0.58 -25.08 -16.96
N ASN A 247 -1.63 -25.82 -16.63
CA ASN A 247 -1.63 -27.25 -16.81
C ASN A 247 -1.85 -27.66 -18.27
N LYS A 248 -1.57 -28.92 -18.61
CA LYS A 248 -1.76 -29.44 -19.97
C LYS A 248 -3.19 -29.28 -20.51
N SER A 249 -4.20 -29.37 -19.66
CA SER A 249 -5.62 -29.20 -20.03
C SER A 249 -5.90 -27.75 -20.46
N TRP A 250 -5.41 -26.76 -19.70
CA TRP A 250 -5.44 -25.33 -20.04
C TRP A 250 -4.75 -25.06 -21.38
N SER A 251 -3.55 -25.61 -21.56
CA SER A 251 -2.76 -25.44 -22.79
C SER A 251 -3.43 -26.05 -24.02
N LYS A 252 -4.05 -27.23 -23.89
CA LYS A 252 -4.77 -27.90 -24.99
C LYS A 252 -6.01 -27.14 -25.43
N VAL A 253 -6.81 -26.62 -24.48
CA VAL A 253 -8.05 -25.90 -24.80
C VAL A 253 -7.75 -24.56 -25.47
N LEU A 254 -6.68 -23.87 -25.06
CA LEU A 254 -6.28 -22.60 -25.67
C LEU A 254 -5.37 -22.77 -26.91
N GLY A 255 -4.88 -23.97 -27.17
CA GLY A 255 -4.00 -24.29 -28.31
C GLY A 255 -2.57 -23.77 -28.13
N TRP A 256 -2.06 -23.72 -26.90
CA TRP A 256 -0.73 -23.20 -26.57
C TRP A 256 0.34 -24.28 -26.55
N ARG A 257 1.58 -23.85 -26.76
CA ARG A 257 2.78 -24.66 -26.52
C ARG A 257 3.46 -24.16 -25.25
N VAL A 258 3.91 -25.10 -24.42
CA VAL A 258 4.53 -24.84 -23.10
C VAL A 258 5.80 -23.97 -23.20
N GLU A 259 6.43 -23.88 -24.37
CA GLU A 259 7.67 -23.12 -24.60
C GLU A 259 7.47 -21.62 -24.91
N GLU A 260 6.23 -21.11 -25.01
CA GLU A 260 5.95 -19.71 -25.36
C GLU A 260 6.14 -18.70 -24.21
N GLY A 261 6.79 -19.12 -23.11
CA GLY A 261 7.14 -18.25 -21.97
C GLY A 261 5.94 -17.81 -21.12
N PRO A 262 6.20 -17.11 -20.00
CA PRO A 262 5.14 -16.64 -19.12
C PRO A 262 4.36 -15.51 -19.80
N LYS A 263 3.07 -15.75 -20.02
CA LYS A 263 2.14 -14.82 -20.67
C LYS A 263 1.20 -14.21 -19.65
N GLN A 264 0.66 -13.05 -19.98
CA GLN A 264 -0.38 -12.45 -19.18
C GLN A 264 -1.66 -13.27 -19.33
N LEU A 265 -2.32 -13.60 -18.22
CA LEU A 265 -3.56 -14.37 -18.26
C LEU A 265 -4.66 -13.62 -19.03
N SER A 266 -4.67 -12.28 -18.97
CA SER A 266 -5.60 -11.39 -19.68
C SER A 266 -5.54 -11.47 -21.20
N ASP A 267 -4.41 -11.93 -21.78
CA ASP A 267 -4.26 -12.03 -23.23
C ASP A 267 -5.22 -13.08 -23.83
N THR A 268 -5.69 -13.99 -22.99
CA THR A 268 -6.26 -15.27 -23.43
C THR A 268 -7.42 -15.78 -22.60
N ALA A 269 -7.60 -15.21 -21.41
CA ALA A 269 -8.74 -15.39 -20.56
C ALA A 269 -9.32 -14.00 -20.23
N GLY A 270 -10.62 -13.92 -20.05
CA GLY A 270 -11.34 -12.71 -19.67
C GLY A 270 -12.59 -13.08 -18.89
N GLY A 271 -13.48 -12.12 -18.69
CA GLY A 271 -14.70 -12.36 -17.92
C GLY A 271 -14.50 -12.20 -16.41
N GLU A 272 -15.53 -12.58 -15.67
CA GLU A 272 -15.70 -12.23 -14.26
C GLU A 272 -14.66 -12.89 -13.35
N ALA A 273 -14.24 -14.11 -13.66
CA ALA A 273 -13.17 -14.82 -12.94
C ALA A 273 -11.84 -14.05 -12.92
N LEU A 274 -11.43 -13.45 -14.04
CA LEU A 274 -10.17 -12.69 -14.10
C LEU A 274 -10.25 -11.41 -13.26
N ARG A 275 -11.43 -10.78 -13.21
CA ARG A 275 -11.70 -9.60 -12.37
C ARG A 275 -11.68 -9.95 -10.88
N LEU A 276 -12.24 -11.10 -10.50
CA LEU A 276 -12.21 -11.57 -9.11
C LEU A 276 -10.81 -12.01 -8.66
N ALA A 277 -9.99 -12.52 -9.58
CA ALA A 277 -8.59 -12.82 -9.30
C ALA A 277 -7.77 -11.58 -8.93
N THR A 278 -8.03 -10.44 -9.58
CA THR A 278 -7.40 -9.14 -9.28
C THR A 278 -8.02 -8.42 -8.08
N SER A 279 -9.24 -8.79 -7.66
CA SER A 279 -9.93 -8.11 -6.55
C SER A 279 -9.41 -8.50 -5.16
N GLY A 280 -8.42 -9.40 -5.10
CA GLY A 280 -7.87 -9.91 -3.84
C GLY A 280 -8.80 -10.88 -3.10
N ALA A 281 -9.89 -11.31 -3.74
CA ALA A 281 -10.80 -12.31 -3.21
C ALA A 281 -10.05 -13.62 -2.94
N ARG A 282 -10.15 -14.13 -1.70
CA ARG A 282 -9.39 -15.31 -1.25
C ARG A 282 -9.86 -16.60 -1.89
N ASP A 283 -11.15 -16.79 -2.04
CA ASP A 283 -11.78 -17.89 -2.77
C ASP A 283 -13.02 -17.33 -3.47
N TRP A 284 -13.23 -17.71 -4.71
CA TRP A 284 -14.33 -17.22 -5.51
C TRP A 284 -14.70 -18.23 -6.61
N GLU A 285 -15.93 -18.14 -7.10
CA GLU A 285 -16.40 -18.86 -8.27
C GLU A 285 -17.08 -17.90 -9.22
N ALA A 286 -16.59 -17.82 -10.45
CA ALA A 286 -17.18 -17.01 -11.50
C ALA A 286 -16.81 -17.57 -12.86
N PRO A 287 -17.61 -17.33 -13.91
CA PRO A 287 -17.27 -17.79 -15.24
C PRO A 287 -16.07 -17.03 -15.80
N ILE A 288 -15.18 -17.77 -16.48
CA ILE A 288 -14.05 -17.26 -17.23
C ILE A 288 -14.30 -17.46 -18.72
N THR A 289 -14.02 -16.44 -19.51
CA THR A 289 -14.10 -16.47 -20.97
C THR A 289 -12.73 -16.78 -21.55
N LEU A 290 -12.57 -17.95 -22.15
CA LEU A 290 -11.32 -18.43 -22.72
C LEU A 290 -11.29 -18.22 -24.24
N ARG A 291 -10.30 -17.48 -24.73
CA ARG A 291 -10.11 -17.18 -26.16
C ARG A 291 -9.19 -18.21 -26.80
N ARG A 292 -9.75 -19.07 -27.67
CA ARG A 292 -8.99 -20.12 -28.35
C ARG A 292 -8.24 -19.55 -29.55
N ARG A 293 -6.99 -19.99 -29.76
CA ARG A 293 -6.16 -19.50 -30.87
C ARG A 293 -6.69 -19.90 -32.27
N THR A 294 -7.43 -21.01 -32.36
CA THR A 294 -7.84 -21.63 -33.64
C THR A 294 -9.31 -21.42 -34.00
N THR A 295 -10.13 -20.91 -33.08
CA THR A 295 -11.58 -20.79 -33.27
C THR A 295 -11.99 -19.38 -32.82
N PRO A 296 -12.68 -18.61 -33.68
CA PRO A 296 -12.93 -17.19 -33.42
C PRO A 296 -13.89 -16.95 -32.23
N ASP A 297 -14.72 -17.93 -31.89
CA ASP A 297 -15.70 -17.78 -30.82
C ASP A 297 -15.07 -18.04 -29.44
N PRO A 298 -15.14 -17.07 -28.51
CA PRO A 298 -14.67 -17.24 -27.15
C PRO A 298 -15.56 -18.21 -26.37
N VAL A 299 -14.97 -19.01 -25.49
CA VAL A 299 -15.71 -20.03 -24.74
C VAL A 299 -15.83 -19.65 -23.28
N LEU A 300 -17.07 -19.55 -22.79
CA LEU A 300 -17.38 -19.26 -21.40
C LEU A 300 -17.38 -20.56 -20.58
N VAL A 301 -16.65 -20.57 -19.46
CA VAL A 301 -16.44 -21.74 -18.62
C VAL A 301 -16.59 -21.36 -17.16
N PRO A 302 -17.31 -22.12 -16.31
CA PRO A 302 -17.28 -21.91 -14.88
C PRO A 302 -15.84 -22.04 -14.34
N CYS A 303 -15.38 -21.05 -13.57
CA CYS A 303 -14.05 -21.04 -12.96
C CYS A 303 -14.15 -20.82 -11.46
N ARG A 304 -13.35 -21.55 -10.70
CA ARG A 304 -13.14 -21.36 -9.27
C ARG A 304 -11.74 -20.83 -9.11
N GLY A 305 -11.54 -19.76 -8.34
CA GLY A 305 -10.20 -19.27 -8.08
C GLY A 305 -9.94 -18.99 -6.61
N ALA A 306 -8.66 -19.07 -6.25
CA ALA A 306 -8.18 -18.99 -4.89
C ALA A 306 -6.88 -18.17 -4.82
N ALA A 307 -6.87 -17.11 -4.02
CA ALA A 307 -5.71 -16.27 -3.79
C ALA A 307 -4.91 -16.76 -2.56
N ILE A 308 -3.62 -17.06 -2.76
CA ILE A 308 -2.69 -17.60 -1.77
C ILE A 308 -1.69 -16.52 -1.35
N GLY A 309 -1.67 -16.19 -0.05
CA GLY A 309 -0.70 -15.26 0.54
C GLY A 309 0.17 -15.93 1.60
N LEU A 310 1.49 -15.79 1.49
CA LEU A 310 2.46 -16.18 2.54
C LEU A 310 2.53 -15.15 3.67
N THR A 311 2.06 -13.93 3.41
CA THR A 311 1.90 -12.85 4.40
C THR A 311 0.54 -12.17 4.17
N LYS A 312 0.35 -10.91 4.57
CA LYS A 312 -0.94 -10.22 4.43
C LYS A 312 -1.33 -9.92 2.97
N SER A 313 -0.40 -10.02 2.02
CA SER A 313 -0.67 -9.88 0.58
C SER A 313 -0.78 -11.22 -0.15
N THR A 314 -1.66 -11.24 -1.16
CA THR A 314 -1.77 -12.34 -2.11
C THR A 314 -0.49 -12.41 -2.91
N SER A 315 0.20 -13.55 -2.82
CA SER A 315 1.41 -13.80 -3.59
C SER A 315 1.13 -14.52 -4.91
N HIS A 316 0.11 -15.37 -4.93
CA HIS A 316 -0.25 -16.20 -6.09
C HIS A 316 -1.76 -16.34 -6.18
N VAL A 317 -2.31 -16.49 -7.38
CA VAL A 317 -3.74 -16.78 -7.59
C VAL A 317 -3.88 -18.05 -8.41
N VAL A 318 -4.69 -19.00 -7.93
CA VAL A 318 -5.00 -20.26 -8.60
C VAL A 318 -6.36 -20.15 -9.26
N PHE A 319 -6.47 -20.60 -10.51
CA PHE A 319 -7.69 -20.68 -11.30
C PHE A 319 -7.93 -22.15 -11.65
N VAL A 320 -9.15 -22.65 -11.46
CA VAL A 320 -9.58 -24.02 -11.74
C VAL A 320 -10.92 -23.97 -12.47
N CYS A 321 -10.93 -24.30 -13.76
CA CYS A 321 -12.13 -24.27 -14.60
C CYS A 321 -12.60 -25.67 -14.93
N GLU A 322 -13.92 -25.90 -14.85
CA GLU A 322 -14.52 -27.18 -15.21
C GLU A 322 -14.40 -27.45 -16.72
N PRO A 323 -14.30 -28.70 -17.18
CA PRO A 323 -14.13 -28.99 -18.60
C PRO A 323 -15.41 -28.65 -19.39
N ILE A 324 -15.29 -27.84 -20.45
CA ILE A 324 -16.43 -27.47 -21.29
C ILE A 324 -16.94 -28.70 -22.07
N HIS A 325 -18.20 -29.09 -21.90
CA HIS A 325 -18.84 -30.17 -22.68
C HIS A 325 -19.12 -29.84 -24.17
N ALA A 326 -18.65 -28.71 -24.67
CA ALA A 326 -18.78 -28.29 -26.07
C ALA A 326 -17.49 -28.55 -26.85
N LEU A 327 -17.19 -29.84 -27.03
CA LEU A 327 -16.39 -30.39 -28.12
C LEU A 327 -16.72 -31.88 -28.30
N GLU A 328 -18.01 -32.22 -28.24
CA GLU A 328 -18.56 -33.47 -28.79
C GLU A 328 -19.68 -33.17 -29.79
N THR A 329 -19.46 -32.20 -30.67
CA THR A 329 -20.17 -32.13 -31.97
C THR A 329 -19.17 -32.08 -33.10
N GLU A 330 -18.22 -33.03 -33.09
CA GLU A 330 -17.79 -33.79 -34.26
C GLU A 330 -16.97 -34.99 -33.78
N ARG A 331 -17.66 -35.98 -33.19
CA ARG A 331 -17.46 -37.41 -33.46
C ARG A 331 -18.45 -38.25 -32.65
N GLY A 332 -19.38 -38.87 -33.38
CA GLY A 332 -19.90 -40.19 -33.04
C GLY A 332 -21.10 -40.22 -32.09
N ARG A 333 -22.29 -40.26 -32.70
CA ARG A 333 -23.46 -40.94 -32.14
C ARG A 333 -23.07 -42.18 -31.32
N GLY A 334 -23.53 -42.25 -30.08
CA GLY A 334 -23.39 -43.42 -29.24
C GLY A 334 -24.35 -43.37 -28.06
N SER A 335 -25.62 -43.71 -28.33
CA SER A 335 -26.55 -44.21 -27.32
C SER A 335 -25.86 -45.25 -26.43
N LEU A 336 -26.16 -45.24 -25.12
CA LEU A 336 -26.60 -46.41 -24.32
C LEU A 336 -26.50 -46.10 -22.81
N HIS A 337 -27.65 -46.08 -22.14
CA HIS A 337 -28.08 -47.05 -21.11
C HIS A 337 -27.29 -46.99 -19.79
N SER A 338 -27.95 -46.54 -18.72
CA SER A 338 -28.64 -47.44 -17.76
C SER A 338 -27.68 -48.37 -17.05
N ILE A 339 -27.56 -48.24 -15.72
CA ILE A 339 -27.75 -49.35 -14.77
C ILE A 339 -27.87 -48.79 -13.34
N ARG A 340 -28.93 -49.29 -12.69
CA ARG A 340 -29.31 -49.18 -11.27
C ARG A 340 -28.45 -50.08 -10.36
N ARG A 341 -28.66 -49.86 -9.05
CA ARG A 341 -28.52 -50.74 -7.85
C ARG A 341 -27.23 -50.44 -7.06
N GLY A 342 -27.29 -50.09 -5.77
CA GLY A 342 -28.01 -50.75 -4.66
C GLY A 342 -27.01 -51.73 -4.00
N SER A 343 -26.88 -51.94 -2.69
CA SER A 343 -27.61 -51.58 -1.46
C SER A 343 -26.97 -52.44 -0.33
N LEU A 344 -27.10 -52.03 0.95
CA LEU A 344 -27.09 -52.87 2.18
C LEU A 344 -25.72 -53.52 2.56
N ASP A 345 -25.30 -53.79 3.80
CA ASP A 345 -25.86 -53.78 5.17
C ASP A 345 -24.67 -54.09 6.15
N VAL A 346 -24.48 -53.47 7.33
CA VAL A 346 -25.07 -53.74 8.68
C VAL A 346 -24.16 -54.49 9.68
N ARG A 347 -24.08 -53.91 10.90
CA ARG A 347 -23.80 -54.49 12.25
C ARG A 347 -22.36 -54.94 12.57
N SER A 348 -21.85 -54.87 13.80
CA SER A 348 -22.40 -54.55 15.13
C SER A 348 -21.31 -54.71 16.20
N VAL A 349 -21.25 -53.77 17.16
CA VAL A 349 -21.08 -53.97 18.61
C VAL A 349 -19.78 -54.60 19.14
N ALA A 350 -19.03 -53.83 19.93
CA ALA A 350 -18.93 -54.10 21.38
C ALA A 350 -18.24 -52.93 22.15
N SER A 351 -19.01 -52.37 23.10
CA SER A 351 -18.66 -51.77 24.41
C SER A 351 -17.59 -50.67 24.48
N ASP A 352 -17.93 -49.41 24.80
CA ASP A 352 -18.30 -48.88 26.14
C ASP A 352 -17.34 -49.34 27.25
N GLY A 353 -16.73 -48.53 28.10
CA GLY A 353 -16.80 -47.12 28.48
C GLY A 353 -15.94 -47.04 29.76
N LEU A 354 -15.17 -46.02 30.09
CA LEU A 354 -15.60 -44.69 30.50
C LEU A 354 -14.34 -43.89 30.89
N ARG A 355 -14.25 -42.64 30.44
CA ARG A 355 -13.98 -41.48 31.32
C ARG A 355 -14.21 -40.15 30.59
N ARG A 356 -15.31 -39.50 30.99
CA ARG A 356 -15.48 -38.06 31.27
C ARG A 356 -15.47 -37.04 30.12
N THR A 357 -16.67 -36.76 29.63
CA THR A 357 -17.35 -35.44 29.59
C THR A 357 -16.52 -34.16 29.77
N SER A 358 -16.39 -33.36 28.71
CA SER A 358 -16.71 -31.91 28.63
C SER A 358 -16.32 -31.30 27.26
N LEU A 359 -16.73 -31.94 26.16
CA LEU A 359 -16.50 -31.50 24.78
C LEU A 359 -17.81 -31.31 23.98
N ALA A 360 -18.90 -30.99 24.68
CA ALA A 360 -20.21 -30.77 24.08
C ALA A 360 -20.93 -29.59 24.76
N LYS A 361 -20.42 -28.36 24.58
CA LYS A 361 -21.17 -27.10 24.82
C LYS A 361 -20.49 -25.81 24.30
N LEU A 362 -19.74 -25.89 23.20
CA LEU A 362 -19.28 -24.70 22.44
C LEU A 362 -19.81 -24.72 20.99
N GLN A 363 -21.03 -25.23 20.80
CA GLN A 363 -21.84 -25.04 19.60
C GLN A 363 -22.88 -23.93 19.82
N GLY A 364 -22.48 -22.77 20.34
CA GLY A 364 -23.47 -21.76 20.75
C GLY A 364 -22.98 -20.35 21.01
N LEU A 365 -21.91 -19.89 20.36
CA LEU A 365 -21.57 -18.46 20.35
C LEU A 365 -21.43 -17.97 18.89
N PRO A 366 -22.29 -17.07 18.41
CA PRO A 366 -22.20 -16.52 17.06
C PRO A 366 -21.17 -15.39 17.06
N LEU A 367 -20.02 -15.61 16.42
CA LEU A 367 -19.06 -14.57 16.04
C LEU A 367 -19.33 -14.20 14.57
N GLU A 368 -20.45 -13.52 14.32
CA GLU A 368 -20.68 -12.83 13.05
C GLU A 368 -19.98 -11.47 13.07
N ALA A 369 -19.38 -11.08 11.95
CA ALA A 369 -18.94 -9.70 11.77
C ALA A 369 -20.18 -8.78 11.89
N PRO A 370 -20.09 -7.65 12.63
CA PRO A 370 -21.25 -6.77 12.84
C PRO A 370 -21.94 -6.34 11.55
N ILE A 371 -21.20 -6.14 10.44
CA ILE A 371 -21.78 -5.76 9.15
C ILE A 371 -22.56 -6.90 8.48
N THR A 372 -22.11 -8.14 8.63
CA THR A 372 -22.84 -9.33 8.17
C THR A 372 -24.11 -9.53 9.00
N LYS A 373 -24.03 -9.24 10.31
CA LYS A 373 -25.19 -9.23 11.21
C LYS A 373 -26.16 -8.09 10.90
N VAL A 374 -25.67 -6.91 10.52
CA VAL A 374 -26.49 -5.77 10.08
C VAL A 374 -27.15 -6.07 8.74
N ILE A 375 -26.43 -6.62 7.76
CA ILE A 375 -26.99 -7.07 6.48
C ILE A 375 -28.04 -8.16 6.72
N SER A 376 -27.78 -9.12 7.60
CA SER A 376 -28.75 -10.15 7.97
C SER A 376 -29.99 -9.56 8.65
N LEU A 377 -29.84 -8.64 9.61
CA LEU A 377 -30.97 -7.97 10.28
C LEU A 377 -31.80 -7.13 9.31
N LEU A 378 -31.15 -6.44 8.37
CA LEU A 378 -31.81 -5.70 7.30
C LEU A 378 -32.56 -6.65 6.36
N SER A 379 -31.92 -7.74 5.93
CA SER A 379 -32.55 -8.77 5.10
C SER A 379 -33.67 -9.55 5.81
N THR A 380 -33.67 -9.68 7.13
CA THR A 380 -34.82 -10.25 7.87
C THR A 380 -35.93 -9.22 8.04
N ALA A 381 -35.61 -7.92 8.05
CA ALA A 381 -36.60 -6.84 8.12
C ALA A 381 -37.34 -6.61 6.79
N THR A 382 -36.95 -7.27 5.70
CA THR A 382 -37.72 -7.26 4.45
C THR A 382 -38.92 -8.20 4.54
N GLU A 383 -38.83 -9.32 5.28
CA GLU A 383 -39.88 -10.33 5.39
C GLU A 383 -41.17 -9.72 5.99
N GLY A 384 -42.15 -9.43 5.12
CA GLY A 384 -43.43 -8.82 5.47
C GLY A 384 -43.49 -7.29 5.39
N ALA A 385 -42.43 -6.62 4.94
CA ALA A 385 -42.42 -5.17 4.72
C ALA A 385 -43.12 -4.79 3.39
N PRO A 386 -43.72 -3.58 3.28
CA PRO A 386 -44.28 -3.11 2.03
C PRO A 386 -43.22 -3.03 0.92
N PRO A 387 -43.57 -3.24 -0.36
CA PRO A 387 -42.61 -3.30 -1.47
C PRO A 387 -41.74 -2.04 -1.63
N SER A 388 -42.27 -0.88 -1.23
CA SER A 388 -41.52 0.37 -1.20
C SER A 388 -40.40 0.36 -0.14
N THR A 389 -40.63 -0.30 0.99
CA THR A 389 -39.67 -0.42 2.11
C THR A 389 -38.62 -1.48 1.82
N VAL A 390 -39.02 -2.61 1.23
CA VAL A 390 -38.12 -3.65 0.72
C VAL A 390 -37.10 -3.07 -0.25
N ALA A 391 -37.54 -2.26 -1.21
CA ALA A 391 -36.64 -1.61 -2.17
C ALA A 391 -35.62 -0.65 -1.51
N TYR A 392 -35.98 0.01 -0.40
CA TYR A 392 -35.03 0.83 0.36
C TYR A 392 -34.04 -0.02 1.17
N ILE A 393 -34.49 -1.15 1.72
CA ILE A 393 -33.66 -2.07 2.50
C ILE A 393 -32.67 -2.82 1.59
N GLU A 394 -33.11 -3.33 0.44
CA GLU A 394 -32.23 -3.95 -0.57
C GLU A 394 -31.18 -2.95 -1.06
N ARG A 395 -31.57 -1.69 -1.31
CA ARG A 395 -30.63 -0.63 -1.68
C ARG A 395 -29.61 -0.33 -0.57
N ALA A 396 -29.99 -0.42 0.70
CA ALA A 396 -29.08 -0.27 1.82
C ALA A 396 -28.12 -1.47 1.94
N VAL A 397 -28.60 -2.70 1.73
CA VAL A 397 -27.78 -3.92 1.70
C VAL A 397 -26.76 -3.89 0.55
N ASP A 398 -27.15 -3.44 -0.63
CA ASP A 398 -26.24 -3.28 -1.78
C ASP A 398 -25.16 -2.23 -1.54
N MET A 399 -25.50 -1.10 -0.89
CA MET A 399 -24.50 -0.09 -0.48
C MET A 399 -23.52 -0.68 0.54
N LEU A 400 -23.99 -1.49 1.49
CA LEU A 400 -23.17 -2.12 2.52
C LEU A 400 -22.28 -3.29 2.02
N ARG A 401 -22.59 -3.88 0.85
CA ARG A 401 -21.82 -4.98 0.22
C ARG A 401 -20.60 -4.53 -0.58
N THR A 402 -20.45 -3.23 -0.86
CA THR A 402 -19.30 -2.70 -1.59
C THR A 402 -18.05 -2.61 -0.68
N SER A 403 -16.87 -3.00 -1.19
CA SER A 403 -15.59 -2.97 -0.46
C SER A 403 -15.06 -1.55 -0.21
N GLU A 404 -15.63 -0.59 -0.92
CA GLU A 404 -15.37 0.83 -0.78
C GLU A 404 -16.68 1.52 -0.40
N LEU A 405 -17.15 1.26 0.82
CA LEU A 405 -18.33 1.90 1.43
C LEU A 405 -18.32 3.45 1.32
N TYR A 406 -17.14 4.01 1.08
CA TYR A 406 -16.86 5.42 0.96
C TYR A 406 -16.24 5.82 -0.39
N SER A 407 -16.20 4.91 -1.38
CA SER A 407 -15.91 5.32 -2.76
C SER A 407 -16.96 6.36 -3.15
N PRO A 408 -16.61 7.44 -3.84
CA PRO A 408 -17.59 8.28 -4.49
C PRO A 408 -18.37 7.41 -5.47
N GLN A 409 -19.54 6.92 -5.07
CA GLN A 409 -20.56 6.67 -6.04
C GLN A 409 -20.92 8.06 -6.55
N MET A 410 -20.34 8.48 -7.68
CA MET A 410 -20.84 9.61 -8.47
C MET A 410 -22.27 9.25 -8.92
N ARG A 411 -23.21 9.25 -7.97
CA ARG A 411 -24.62 9.01 -8.21
C ARG A 411 -25.13 10.27 -8.87
N ASP A 412 -25.23 10.17 -10.19
CA ASP A 412 -26.36 10.66 -10.97
C ASP A 412 -26.87 12.05 -10.58
N ASP A 413 -25.98 13.03 -10.41
CA ASP A 413 -26.39 14.42 -10.60
C ASP A 413 -26.32 14.68 -12.12
N PRO A 414 -27.47 14.84 -12.80
CA PRO A 414 -27.50 15.05 -14.25
C PRO A 414 -26.75 16.32 -14.69
N LYS A 415 -26.41 17.22 -13.77
CA LYS A 415 -25.59 18.41 -14.05
C LYS A 415 -24.12 18.09 -14.35
N MET A 416 -23.62 16.94 -13.91
CA MET A 416 -22.19 16.69 -13.79
C MET A 416 -21.58 15.92 -14.97
N ARG A 417 -22.39 15.14 -15.71
CA ARG A 417 -21.86 14.26 -16.77
C ARG A 417 -21.53 14.96 -18.09
N VAL A 418 -21.73 16.28 -18.22
CA VAL A 418 -21.65 16.95 -19.53
C VAL A 418 -20.83 18.25 -19.56
N GLU A 419 -20.59 18.97 -18.45
CA GLU A 419 -20.14 20.37 -18.59
C GLU A 419 -18.63 20.67 -18.43
N ASP A 420 -17.85 19.90 -17.65
CA ASP A 420 -16.41 20.22 -17.48
C ASP A 420 -15.44 19.01 -17.49
N PRO A 421 -14.78 18.72 -18.63
CA PRO A 421 -13.80 17.64 -18.75
C PRO A 421 -12.52 17.87 -17.93
N ILE A 422 -12.18 19.12 -17.60
CA ILE A 422 -10.94 19.45 -16.87
C ILE A 422 -11.06 19.03 -15.40
N ALA A 423 -12.19 19.34 -14.77
CA ALA A 423 -12.48 18.91 -13.41
C ALA A 423 -12.51 17.38 -13.30
N THR A 424 -13.16 16.73 -14.26
CA THR A 424 -13.26 15.26 -14.29
C THR A 424 -11.88 14.60 -14.38
N ASP A 425 -10.98 15.16 -15.20
CA ASP A 425 -9.63 14.64 -15.37
C ASP A 425 -8.73 14.89 -14.16
N LEU A 426 -8.83 16.08 -13.52
CA LEU A 426 -8.12 16.37 -12.27
C LEU A 426 -8.50 15.37 -11.17
N ILE A 427 -9.79 15.22 -10.94
CA ILE A 427 -10.32 14.34 -9.91
C ILE A 427 -10.01 12.89 -10.26
N GLY A 428 -10.14 12.54 -11.55
CA GLY A 428 -9.69 11.28 -12.12
C GLY A 428 -8.25 10.99 -11.75
N ALA A 429 -7.30 11.87 -12.07
CA ALA A 429 -5.89 11.68 -11.80
C ALA A 429 -5.54 11.63 -10.31
N LEU A 430 -6.13 12.52 -9.49
CA LEU A 430 -5.93 12.56 -8.03
C LEU A 430 -6.43 11.28 -7.34
N LEU A 431 -7.54 10.72 -7.83
CA LEU A 431 -8.16 9.52 -7.28
C LEU A 431 -7.77 8.26 -8.05
N SER A 432 -7.08 8.40 -9.18
CA SER A 432 -6.68 7.29 -10.03
C SER A 432 -5.62 6.47 -9.31
N ARG A 433 -5.96 5.21 -9.06
CA ARG A 433 -4.97 4.14 -9.10
C ARG A 433 -4.89 3.67 -10.55
N GLU A 434 -4.09 4.33 -11.37
CA GLU A 434 -3.99 3.90 -12.76
C GLU A 434 -3.17 2.61 -12.90
N GLN A 435 -3.88 1.64 -13.47
CA GLN A 435 -3.44 0.31 -13.85
C GLN A 435 -2.37 0.40 -14.96
N VAL A 436 -1.21 -0.20 -14.73
CA VAL A 436 -0.12 -0.25 -15.71
C VAL A 436 -0.57 -1.00 -16.98
N ASN A 437 -0.63 -0.28 -18.10
CA ASN A 437 -0.88 -0.81 -19.44
C ASN A 437 0.46 -1.03 -20.16
N THR A 438 0.76 -2.26 -20.57
CA THR A 438 1.89 -2.61 -21.45
C THR A 438 1.43 -2.74 -22.89
N ASN A 439 2.00 -1.98 -23.81
CA ASN A 439 2.17 -2.41 -25.21
C ASN A 439 3.21 -1.56 -25.94
N LEU A 440 4.37 -2.16 -26.27
CA LEU A 440 4.89 -2.15 -27.64
C LEU A 440 6.05 -3.16 -27.74
N TYR A 441 5.93 -4.14 -28.62
CA TYR A 441 6.92 -4.44 -29.68
C TYR A 441 6.31 -5.49 -30.61
N PHE A 442 6.32 -5.21 -31.92
CA PHE A 442 6.99 -6.05 -32.92
C PHE A 442 6.84 -5.46 -34.33
N MET A 443 7.97 -5.24 -35.00
CA MET A 443 8.15 -5.64 -36.41
C MET A 443 9.62 -6.01 -36.68
N GLN A 444 9.79 -6.95 -37.61
CA GLN A 444 10.94 -7.82 -37.85
C GLN A 444 12.07 -7.20 -38.74
N GLY A 445 13.28 -7.77 -38.64
CA GLY A 445 14.55 -7.34 -39.29
C GLY A 445 14.67 -7.59 -40.82
N PRO A 446 15.86 -7.48 -41.47
CA PRO A 446 17.07 -8.29 -41.14
C PRO A 446 18.49 -7.71 -41.45
N THR A 447 19.53 -8.42 -40.96
CA THR A 447 20.94 -8.59 -41.43
C THR A 447 22.05 -7.49 -41.32
N ASN A 448 23.24 -8.01 -40.92
CA ASN A 448 24.64 -7.60 -41.19
C ASN A 448 25.47 -6.75 -40.19
N THR A 449 26.34 -7.47 -39.48
CA THR A 449 27.81 -7.31 -39.32
C THR A 449 28.45 -5.92 -39.17
N LEU A 450 29.16 -5.80 -38.03
CA LEU A 450 30.45 -5.11 -37.80
C LEU A 450 30.58 -3.64 -38.20
N SER A 451 30.73 -2.76 -37.20
CA SER A 451 32.03 -2.13 -36.87
C SER A 451 31.84 -1.00 -35.83
N SER A 452 32.36 -1.20 -34.62
CA SER A 452 32.61 -0.11 -33.67
C SER A 452 33.94 0.54 -34.04
N ARG A 453 33.90 1.81 -34.50
CA ARG A 453 35.04 2.72 -34.42
C ARG A 453 34.87 3.56 -33.15
N ARG A 454 35.61 3.18 -32.11
CA ARG A 454 36.00 4.07 -31.00
C ARG A 454 37.22 4.87 -31.43
N SER A 455 37.16 6.18 -31.25
CA SER A 455 38.28 7.11 -31.06
C SER A 455 37.63 8.42 -30.62
N SER A 456 38.10 9.21 -29.66
CA SER A 456 39.08 9.15 -28.56
C SER A 456 38.75 10.40 -27.69
N ASN A 457 39.19 10.39 -26.43
CA ASN A 457 39.54 11.50 -25.51
C ASN A 457 38.96 12.91 -25.80
N ASP A 458 38.46 13.67 -24.81
CA ASP A 458 39.29 14.26 -23.76
C ASP A 458 38.43 14.92 -22.65
N SER A 459 39.08 15.04 -21.50
CA SER A 459 38.77 15.66 -20.22
C SER A 459 38.27 17.11 -20.29
N THR A 460 37.37 17.49 -19.37
CA THR A 460 37.55 18.70 -18.54
C THR A 460 36.80 18.57 -17.22
N VAL A 461 37.56 18.61 -16.14
CA VAL A 461 37.14 18.76 -14.74
C VAL A 461 36.61 20.18 -14.53
N VAL A 462 35.37 20.34 -14.05
CA VAL A 462 34.94 21.55 -13.35
C VAL A 462 34.67 21.19 -11.90
N ARG A 463 35.59 21.64 -11.05
CA ARG A 463 35.57 21.49 -9.60
C ARG A 463 34.72 22.64 -9.03
N SER A 464 33.51 22.36 -8.54
CA SER A 464 32.77 23.34 -7.73
C SER A 464 33.02 23.06 -6.25
N GLN A 465 33.59 24.06 -5.57
CA GLN A 465 33.95 24.04 -4.16
C GLN A 465 32.71 24.09 -3.28
N THR A 466 32.58 23.15 -2.34
CA THR A 466 31.61 23.21 -1.26
C THR A 466 32.10 24.17 -0.17
N ASN A 467 31.50 25.36 -0.10
CA ASN A 467 31.65 26.25 1.05
C ASN A 467 30.79 25.73 2.21
N ARG A 468 31.44 25.20 3.25
CA ARG A 468 30.83 25.03 4.58
C ARG A 468 30.71 26.40 5.24
N SER A 469 29.49 26.88 5.47
CA SER A 469 29.24 28.00 6.39
C SER A 469 28.52 27.49 7.64
N ASN A 470 29.20 27.58 8.78
CA ASN A 470 28.61 27.45 10.11
C ASN A 470 27.54 28.54 10.30
N ILE A 471 26.28 28.13 10.49
CA ILE A 471 25.17 29.04 10.78
C ILE A 471 25.25 29.46 12.26
N LYS A 472 25.66 30.71 12.51
CA LYS A 472 25.31 31.43 13.74
C LYS A 472 24.04 32.21 13.45
N HIS A 473 22.95 31.89 14.14
CA HIS A 473 21.67 32.61 14.03
C HIS A 473 21.81 34.08 14.44
N LYS A 474 21.82 34.97 13.45
CA LYS A 474 21.30 36.34 13.60
C LYS A 474 20.05 36.41 12.74
N THR A 475 18.90 36.05 13.30
CA THR A 475 17.59 36.28 12.69
C THR A 475 17.46 37.78 12.46
N THR A 476 17.16 38.22 11.23
CA THR A 476 16.89 39.64 10.96
C THR A 476 15.63 40.06 11.73
N GLY A 477 15.52 41.33 12.13
CA GLY A 477 14.34 41.82 12.88
C GLY A 477 13.03 41.51 12.16
N GLN A 478 13.01 41.74 10.83
CA GLN A 478 11.88 41.44 9.95
C GLN A 478 11.49 39.95 9.93
N LEU A 479 12.46 39.03 9.98
CA LEU A 479 12.16 37.59 10.00
C LEU A 479 11.55 37.18 11.35
N ARG A 480 12.01 37.77 12.47
CA ARG A 480 11.40 37.52 13.78
C ARG A 480 9.98 38.05 13.85
N GLU A 481 9.77 39.30 13.43
CA GLU A 481 8.44 39.93 13.38
C GLU A 481 7.45 39.11 12.54
N LEU A 482 7.90 38.54 11.42
CA LEU A 482 7.08 37.63 10.64
C LEU A 482 6.79 36.33 11.40
N LEU A 483 7.80 35.66 11.97
CA LEU A 483 7.59 34.41 12.71
C LEU A 483 6.72 34.58 13.96
N ASP A 484 6.62 35.78 14.53
CA ASP A 484 5.71 36.08 15.64
C ASP A 484 4.23 35.96 15.22
N THR A 485 3.90 36.13 13.93
CA THR A 485 2.57 35.94 13.36
C THR A 485 2.31 34.53 12.82
N ALA A 486 3.21 33.56 13.08
CA ALA A 486 3.14 32.20 12.54
C ALA A 486 1.86 31.42 12.90
N LEU A 487 1.10 31.84 13.91
CA LEU A 487 -0.20 31.25 14.28
C LEU A 487 -1.38 32.08 13.74
N SER A 488 -1.19 32.90 12.72
CA SER A 488 -2.28 33.52 11.96
C SER A 488 -2.62 32.67 10.74
N TRP A 489 -3.90 32.51 10.41
CA TRP A 489 -4.29 31.85 9.16
C TRP A 489 -3.81 32.59 7.90
N ASP A 490 -3.63 33.91 8.03
CA ASP A 490 -3.18 34.82 6.97
C ASP A 490 -1.64 34.95 6.90
N PHE A 491 -0.92 33.97 7.46
CA PHE A 491 0.54 33.99 7.54
C PHE A 491 1.20 34.13 6.15
N GLU A 492 2.16 35.04 6.02
CA GLU A 492 2.85 35.34 4.75
C GLU A 492 3.93 34.29 4.41
N ILE A 493 3.49 33.08 4.06
CA ILE A 493 4.40 31.94 3.81
C ILE A 493 5.42 32.22 2.69
N PHE A 494 5.03 32.92 1.63
CA PHE A 494 5.96 33.28 0.54
C PHE A 494 6.94 34.38 0.93
N LYS A 495 6.55 35.28 1.84
CA LYS A 495 7.50 36.25 2.40
C LYS A 495 8.53 35.56 3.28
N LEU A 496 8.13 34.50 4.00
CA LEU A 496 9.06 33.67 4.73
C LEU A 496 10.03 32.95 3.77
N GLU A 497 9.53 32.35 2.68
CA GLU A 497 10.37 31.75 1.64
C GLU A 497 11.43 32.73 1.12
N GLU A 498 11.04 33.97 0.81
CA GLU A 498 11.97 35.02 0.37
C GLU A 498 13.01 35.39 1.44
N LEU A 499 12.57 35.67 2.67
CA LEU A 499 13.45 36.11 3.76
C LEU A 499 14.44 35.02 4.19
N THR A 500 14.05 33.75 4.06
CA THR A 500 14.87 32.57 4.39
C THR A 500 15.69 32.06 3.20
N ARG A 501 15.48 32.61 2.00
CA ARG A 501 16.13 32.22 0.75
C ARG A 501 15.84 30.75 0.40
N GLY A 502 14.57 30.38 0.42
CA GLY A 502 14.12 29.02 0.11
C GLY A 502 14.36 28.04 1.26
N ARG A 503 14.42 28.52 2.50
CA ARG A 503 14.56 27.69 3.71
C ARG A 503 13.46 27.93 4.76
N PRO A 504 12.17 27.99 4.38
CA PRO A 504 11.12 28.36 5.31
C PRO A 504 10.86 27.29 6.37
N LEU A 505 11.02 26.01 6.05
CA LEU A 505 10.64 24.89 6.92
C LEU A 505 11.49 24.85 8.19
N ALA A 506 12.81 25.01 8.08
CA ALA A 506 13.67 24.97 9.26
C ALA A 506 13.44 26.17 10.19
N HIS A 507 13.17 27.35 9.63
CA HIS A 507 12.93 28.56 10.40
C HIS A 507 11.55 28.57 11.08
N LEU A 508 10.50 28.23 10.33
CA LEU A 508 9.13 28.15 10.86
C LEU A 508 8.96 26.97 11.80
N GLY A 509 9.52 25.82 11.44
CA GLY A 509 9.51 24.63 12.27
C GLY A 509 10.16 24.86 13.62
N LEU A 510 11.32 25.51 13.68
CA LEU A 510 11.92 25.82 14.98
C LEU A 510 11.05 26.80 15.79
N ALA A 511 10.50 27.83 15.16
CA ALA A 511 9.64 28.81 15.84
C ALA A 511 8.35 28.18 16.42
N LEU A 512 7.69 27.31 15.66
CA LEU A 512 6.47 26.63 16.09
C LEU A 512 6.78 25.46 17.03
N MET A 513 7.60 24.51 16.61
CA MET A 513 7.84 23.26 17.34
C MET A 513 8.60 23.48 18.65
N ALA A 514 9.67 24.27 18.66
CA ALA A 514 10.38 24.58 19.91
C ALA A 514 9.74 25.76 20.65
N GLY A 515 9.42 26.84 19.93
CA GLY A 515 9.00 28.10 20.55
C GLY A 515 7.55 28.17 21.01
N ARG A 516 6.61 27.44 20.36
CA ARG A 516 5.18 27.48 20.69
C ARG A 516 4.68 26.19 21.34
N PHE A 517 5.03 25.04 20.78
CA PHE A 517 4.53 23.73 21.22
C PHE A 517 5.47 22.96 22.16
N ASP A 518 6.71 23.44 22.34
CA ASP A 518 7.74 22.80 23.16
C ASP A 518 7.86 21.27 22.95
N ILE A 519 7.90 20.84 21.69
CA ILE A 519 7.97 19.40 21.37
C ILE A 519 9.28 18.77 21.85
N CYS A 520 10.32 19.59 22.08
CA CYS A 520 11.60 19.16 22.63
C CYS A 520 11.41 18.49 23.99
N SER A 521 10.58 19.06 24.85
CA SER A 521 10.22 18.46 26.14
C SER A 521 9.46 17.13 25.96
N ALA A 522 8.50 17.08 25.04
CA ALA A 522 7.71 15.87 24.77
C ALA A 522 8.54 14.72 24.16
N LEU A 523 9.56 15.04 23.37
CA LEU A 523 10.45 14.08 22.69
C LEU A 523 11.74 13.80 23.48
N GLU A 524 11.92 14.46 24.63
CA GLU A 524 13.12 14.43 25.45
C GLU A 524 14.40 14.79 24.67
N CYS A 525 14.32 15.72 23.71
CA CYS A 525 15.45 16.14 22.88
C CYS A 525 15.78 17.63 23.04
N ASP A 526 17.01 18.04 22.70
CA ASP A 526 17.42 19.44 22.72
C ASP A 526 17.08 20.18 21.41
N GLU A 527 16.85 21.50 21.48
CA GLU A 527 16.53 22.34 20.32
C GLU A 527 17.55 22.25 19.18
N ARG A 528 18.83 22.00 19.49
CA ARG A 528 19.87 21.85 18.46
C ARG A 528 19.68 20.55 17.69
N THR A 529 19.33 19.45 18.36
CA THR A 529 18.95 18.19 17.69
C THR A 529 17.74 18.41 16.79
N LEU A 530 16.70 19.13 17.27
CA LEU A 530 15.53 19.46 16.45
C LEU A 530 15.86 20.33 15.23
N LEU A 531 16.69 21.38 15.39
CA LEU A 531 17.12 22.22 14.27
C LEU A 531 17.90 21.42 13.22
N HIS A 532 18.77 20.49 13.64
CA HIS A 532 19.47 19.61 12.70
C HIS A 532 18.50 18.67 11.98
N TRP A 533 17.50 18.13 12.69
CA TRP A 533 16.45 17.32 12.08
C TRP A 533 15.65 18.10 11.03
N LEU A 534 15.16 19.30 11.38
CA LEU A 534 14.47 20.18 10.44
C LEU A 534 15.34 20.53 9.23
N THR A 535 16.64 20.76 9.44
CA THR A 535 17.58 21.06 8.36
C THR A 535 17.77 19.87 7.42
N ILE A 536 17.89 18.65 7.94
CA ILE A 536 18.07 17.46 7.08
C ILE A 536 16.78 17.13 6.33
N VAL A 537 15.61 17.28 6.95
CA VAL A 537 14.32 17.13 6.27
C VAL A 537 14.17 18.15 5.15
N GLU A 538 14.38 19.45 5.44
CA GLU A 538 14.31 20.54 4.46
C GLU A 538 15.29 20.35 3.29
N THR A 539 16.50 19.85 3.56
CA THR A 539 17.51 19.62 2.50
C THR A 539 17.12 18.49 1.55
N ASN A 540 16.23 17.58 1.96
CA ASN A 540 15.72 16.51 1.11
C ASN A 540 14.42 16.90 0.39
N TYR A 541 13.89 18.11 0.59
CA TYR A 541 12.89 18.67 -0.31
C TYR A 541 13.55 19.25 -1.56
N HIS A 542 12.97 18.98 -2.72
CA HIS A 542 13.55 19.38 -3.99
C HIS A 542 13.17 20.84 -4.29
N ALA A 543 14.11 21.76 -4.10
CA ALA A 543 13.88 23.19 -4.36
C ALA A 543 13.55 23.53 -5.83
N VAL A 544 13.74 22.57 -6.75
CA VAL A 544 13.39 22.70 -8.17
C VAL A 544 11.89 22.49 -8.42
N ASN A 545 11.19 21.78 -7.54
CA ASN A 545 9.74 21.57 -7.65
C ASN A 545 9.03 22.90 -7.44
N THR A 546 7.99 23.16 -8.23
CA THR A 546 7.26 24.43 -8.14
C THR A 546 6.28 24.43 -6.97
N TYR A 547 5.70 23.26 -6.64
CA TYR A 547 4.76 23.07 -5.55
C TYR A 547 5.34 22.21 -4.43
N HIS A 548 5.69 20.94 -4.68
CA HIS A 548 6.13 20.00 -3.65
C HIS A 548 7.61 20.23 -3.24
N ASN A 549 7.88 21.41 -2.67
CA ASN A 549 9.15 21.85 -2.11
C ASN A 549 8.99 22.17 -0.60
N SER A 550 10.06 22.60 0.06
CA SER A 550 10.03 22.87 1.51
C SER A 550 9.07 23.99 1.92
N THR A 551 8.64 24.86 1.00
CA THR A 551 7.66 25.91 1.28
C THR A 551 6.26 25.33 1.44
N HIS A 552 5.87 24.33 0.64
CA HIS A 552 4.62 23.59 0.83
C HIS A 552 4.61 22.88 2.18
N ALA A 553 5.68 22.15 2.50
CA ALA A 553 5.82 21.49 3.80
C ALA A 553 5.74 22.48 4.98
N ALA A 554 6.30 23.69 4.83
CA ALA A 554 6.19 24.74 5.84
C ALA A 554 4.76 25.29 5.96
N ASP A 555 4.01 25.41 4.86
CA ASP A 555 2.60 25.83 4.86
C ASP A 555 1.71 24.80 5.58
N VAL A 556 1.89 23.51 5.27
CA VAL A 556 1.16 22.41 5.91
C VAL A 556 1.49 22.34 7.40
N LEU A 557 2.77 22.48 7.77
CA LEU A 557 3.19 22.57 9.17
C LEU A 557 2.52 23.74 9.90
N GLN A 558 2.41 24.89 9.25
CA GLN A 558 1.76 26.08 9.81
C GLN A 558 0.25 25.86 9.99
N ALA A 559 -0.42 25.24 9.02
CA ALA A 559 -1.83 24.90 9.12
C ALA A 559 -2.10 23.92 10.27
N VAL A 560 -1.30 22.86 10.38
CA VAL A 560 -1.41 21.90 11.51
C VAL A 560 -1.19 22.61 12.84
N ALA A 561 -0.18 23.48 12.96
CA ALA A 561 0.06 24.27 14.16
C ALA A 561 -1.14 25.18 14.49
N TYR A 562 -1.76 25.83 13.51
CA TYR A 562 -2.96 26.63 13.70
C TYR A 562 -4.15 25.78 14.18
N PHE A 563 -4.35 24.59 13.61
CA PHE A 563 -5.41 23.68 14.05
C PHE A 563 -5.19 23.21 15.49
N LEU A 564 -3.95 22.85 15.86
CA LEU A 564 -3.60 22.43 17.22
C LEU A 564 -3.85 23.53 18.27
N GLU A 565 -3.91 24.80 17.88
CA GLU A 565 -4.26 25.90 18.76
C GLU A 565 -5.76 26.01 19.05
N LYS A 566 -6.62 25.32 18.29
CA LYS A 566 -8.07 25.31 18.52
C LYS A 566 -8.41 24.53 19.79
N ASP A 567 -9.33 25.07 20.58
CA ASP A 567 -9.70 24.53 21.89
C ASP A 567 -10.10 23.06 21.80
N ARG A 568 -10.81 22.66 20.74
CA ARG A 568 -11.18 21.26 20.49
C ARG A 568 -9.95 20.36 20.47
N LEU A 569 -8.91 20.69 19.72
CA LEU A 569 -7.72 19.84 19.60
C LEU A 569 -6.87 19.85 20.85
N LYS A 570 -6.76 20.99 21.55
CA LYS A 570 -6.08 21.07 22.86
C LYS A 570 -6.67 20.13 23.90
N THR A 571 -7.99 19.88 23.83
CA THR A 571 -8.67 18.96 24.75
C THR A 571 -8.57 17.49 24.36
N VAL A 572 -8.37 17.20 23.06
CA VAL A 572 -8.42 15.84 22.51
C VAL A 572 -7.03 15.21 22.39
N LEU A 573 -6.01 16.01 22.03
CA LEU A 573 -4.67 15.50 21.72
C LEU A 573 -3.71 15.68 22.90
N GLU A 574 -2.97 14.61 23.21
CA GLU A 574 -1.87 14.70 24.15
C GLU A 574 -0.65 15.42 23.53
N PRO A 575 0.25 16.02 24.34
CA PRO A 575 1.43 16.72 23.82
C PRO A 575 2.29 15.90 22.86
N LEU A 576 2.42 14.59 23.13
CA LEU A 576 3.18 13.68 22.27
C LEU A 576 2.49 13.43 20.92
N GLU A 577 1.16 13.47 20.88
CA GLU A 577 0.38 13.35 19.65
C GLU A 577 0.42 14.63 18.82
N ALA A 578 0.36 15.79 19.48
CA ALA A 578 0.58 17.09 18.85
C ALA A 578 2.00 17.18 18.25
N ALA A 579 3.02 16.69 18.98
CA ALA A 579 4.38 16.58 18.46
C ALA A 579 4.44 15.68 17.22
N ALA A 580 3.82 14.48 17.26
CA ALA A 580 3.77 13.58 16.11
C ALA A 580 3.08 14.24 14.89
N ALA A 581 2.02 15.02 15.11
CA ALA A 581 1.33 15.73 14.04
C ALA A 581 2.19 16.79 13.35
N LEU A 582 2.92 17.59 14.13
CA LEU A 582 3.85 18.59 13.59
C LEU A 582 5.01 17.91 12.84
N LEU A 583 5.55 16.81 13.36
CA LEU A 583 6.61 16.05 12.68
C LEU A 583 6.12 15.44 11.37
N ALA A 584 4.90 14.91 11.34
CA ALA A 584 4.29 14.38 10.12
C ALA A 584 4.11 15.49 9.08
N ALA A 585 3.55 16.63 9.45
CA ALA A 585 3.36 17.78 8.55
C ALA A 585 4.68 18.27 7.92
N ALA A 586 5.74 18.38 8.73
CA ALA A 586 7.05 18.82 8.25
C ALA A 586 7.72 17.85 7.25
N ALA A 587 7.33 16.58 7.23
CA ALA A 587 8.02 15.54 6.47
C ALA A 587 7.12 14.75 5.50
N HIS A 588 5.83 15.09 5.39
CA HIS A 588 4.84 14.29 4.64
C HIS A 588 5.16 14.12 3.16
N ASP A 589 5.96 15.03 2.58
CA ASP A 589 6.34 15.07 1.16
C ASP A 589 7.88 15.08 0.95
N VAL A 590 8.66 14.65 1.95
CA VAL A 590 10.12 14.70 1.86
C VAL A 590 10.63 13.85 0.69
N ASP A 591 11.49 14.41 -0.18
CA ASP A 591 11.99 13.78 -1.41
C ASP A 591 10.92 13.51 -2.48
N HIS A 592 9.85 14.31 -2.51
CA HIS A 592 8.89 14.31 -3.61
C HIS A 592 9.57 14.70 -4.94
N PRO A 593 9.41 13.90 -6.03
CA PRO A 593 10.14 14.11 -7.29
C PRO A 593 9.48 15.13 -8.24
N GLY A 594 8.36 15.72 -7.84
CA GLY A 594 7.60 16.67 -8.66
C GLY A 594 6.61 16.00 -9.62
N THR A 595 6.32 14.72 -9.42
CA THR A 595 5.43 13.91 -10.26
C THR A 595 4.58 12.99 -9.40
N SER A 596 3.35 12.67 -9.82
CA SER A 596 2.41 11.84 -9.07
C SER A 596 2.87 10.38 -8.94
N SER A 597 2.29 9.66 -7.96
CA SER A 597 2.50 8.20 -7.81
C SER A 597 2.15 7.44 -9.11
N ALA A 598 1.09 7.84 -9.82
CA ALA A 598 0.70 7.24 -11.10
C ALA A 598 1.77 7.42 -12.19
N PHE A 599 2.39 8.60 -12.29
CA PHE A 599 3.53 8.81 -13.18
C PHE A 599 4.69 7.87 -12.86
N LEU A 600 5.04 7.73 -11.57
CA LEU A 600 6.11 6.83 -11.14
C LEU A 600 5.82 5.37 -11.51
N CYS A 601 4.57 4.91 -11.34
CA CYS A 601 4.13 3.58 -11.76
C CYS A 601 4.26 3.39 -13.27
N ASN A 602 3.73 4.32 -14.07
CA ASN A 602 3.79 4.28 -15.53
C ASN A 602 5.23 4.31 -16.06
N ALA A 603 6.09 5.11 -15.43
CA ALA A 603 7.51 5.20 -15.76
C ALA A 603 8.35 4.01 -15.26
N ARG A 604 7.75 3.07 -14.50
CA ARG A 604 8.44 1.97 -13.80
C ARG A 604 9.59 2.48 -12.93
N HIS A 605 9.36 3.59 -12.26
CA HIS A 605 10.34 4.24 -11.42
C HIS A 605 10.77 3.28 -10.28
N PRO A 606 12.05 3.29 -9.84
CA PRO A 606 12.51 2.42 -8.76
C PRO A 606 11.68 2.51 -7.46
N LEU A 607 11.12 3.69 -7.15
CA LEU A 607 10.21 3.84 -6.02
C LEU A 607 8.90 3.08 -6.22
N ALA A 608 8.33 3.11 -7.43
CA ALA A 608 7.12 2.37 -7.75
C ALA A 608 7.35 0.86 -7.63
N VAL A 609 8.49 0.35 -8.13
CA VAL A 609 8.92 -1.05 -7.94
C VAL A 609 9.15 -1.39 -6.47
N LEU A 610 9.77 -0.51 -5.70
CA LEU A 610 10.06 -0.72 -4.27
C LEU A 610 8.78 -0.80 -3.43
N TYR A 611 7.80 0.06 -3.73
CA TYR A 611 6.52 0.14 -3.02
C TYR A 611 5.39 -0.63 -3.71
N ASN A 612 5.71 -1.41 -4.75
CA ASN A 612 4.79 -2.26 -5.49
C ASN A 612 3.55 -1.49 -5.99
N ASP A 613 3.75 -0.26 -6.47
CA ASP A 613 2.70 0.63 -6.97
C ASP A 613 1.61 1.01 -5.92
N VAL A 614 1.85 0.75 -4.63
CA VAL A 614 0.91 1.03 -3.53
C VAL A 614 1.42 2.18 -2.67
N SER A 615 0.67 3.28 -2.63
CA SER A 615 0.99 4.47 -1.82
C SER A 615 2.46 4.87 -1.98
N VAL A 616 2.94 4.93 -3.23
CA VAL A 616 4.37 4.93 -3.58
C VAL A 616 5.11 6.08 -2.91
N LEU A 617 4.58 7.29 -3.08
CA LEU A 617 5.17 8.51 -2.55
C LEU A 617 5.01 8.59 -1.04
N GLU A 618 3.81 8.37 -0.50
CA GLU A 618 3.56 8.48 0.94
C GLU A 618 4.38 7.45 1.75
N SER A 619 4.53 6.23 1.20
CA SER A 619 5.41 5.20 1.78
C SER A 619 6.88 5.59 1.72
N HIS A 620 7.30 6.27 0.64
CA HIS A 620 8.64 6.82 0.48
C HIS A 620 8.92 7.94 1.48
N HIS A 621 8.04 8.93 1.59
CA HIS A 621 8.14 10.05 2.53
C HIS A 621 8.25 9.55 3.97
N ALA A 622 7.39 8.62 4.37
CA ALA A 622 7.45 8.00 5.69
C ALA A 622 8.75 7.22 5.91
N ALA A 623 9.17 6.37 4.96
CA ALA A 623 10.39 5.58 5.10
C ALA A 623 11.64 6.46 5.17
N LEU A 624 11.75 7.47 4.30
CA LEU A 624 12.87 8.37 4.23
C LEU A 624 12.95 9.25 5.48
N THR A 625 11.83 9.76 5.99
CA THR A 625 11.78 10.52 7.26
C THR A 625 12.51 9.77 8.38
N PHE A 626 12.15 8.50 8.60
CA PHE A 626 12.79 7.71 9.65
C PHE A 626 14.20 7.26 9.29
N LYS A 627 14.50 7.04 8.01
CA LYS A 627 15.86 6.74 7.56
C LYS A 627 16.80 7.90 7.87
N LEU A 628 16.41 9.14 7.52
CA LEU A 628 17.20 10.35 7.79
C LEU A 628 17.35 10.57 9.31
N THR A 629 16.26 10.43 10.06
CA THR A 629 16.25 10.66 11.51
C THR A 629 17.15 9.68 12.27
N LEU A 630 17.13 8.39 11.90
CA LEU A 630 17.85 7.34 12.62
C LEU A 630 19.31 7.16 12.15
N ASN A 631 19.73 7.87 11.10
CA ASN A 631 21.06 7.70 10.50
C ASN A 631 22.17 8.44 11.28
N ASP A 632 21.85 9.44 12.10
CA ASP A 632 22.83 10.19 12.89
C ASP A 632 22.22 10.68 14.22
N ASP A 633 22.88 10.40 15.35
CA ASP A 633 22.42 10.78 16.69
C ASP A 633 22.25 12.30 16.88
N ARG A 634 22.87 13.11 16.03
CA ARG A 634 22.74 14.59 16.03
C ARG A 634 21.45 15.09 15.40
N VAL A 635 20.77 14.26 14.60
CA VAL A 635 19.45 14.54 14.01
C VAL A 635 18.36 13.66 14.61
N ASN A 636 18.72 12.62 15.37
CA ASN A 636 17.77 11.69 15.97
C ASN A 636 17.01 12.34 17.14
N ILE A 637 15.89 12.99 16.82
CA ILE A 637 14.95 13.59 17.78
C ILE A 637 14.25 12.55 18.68
N PHE A 638 14.37 11.26 18.39
CA PHE A 638 13.76 10.18 19.18
C PHE A 638 14.74 9.43 20.08
N LYS A 639 16.03 9.81 20.09
CA LYS A 639 17.11 9.02 20.71
C LYS A 639 16.95 8.78 22.21
N ASN A 640 16.24 9.67 22.91
CA ASN A 640 16.05 9.61 24.37
C ASN A 640 14.72 8.98 24.77
N LEU A 641 13.81 8.73 23.82
CA LEU A 641 12.51 8.13 24.11
C LEU A 641 12.64 6.65 24.48
N GLU A 642 11.81 6.21 25.42
CA GLU A 642 11.61 4.80 25.68
C GLU A 642 11.06 4.07 24.45
N ARG A 643 11.37 2.77 24.34
CA ARG A 643 11.06 1.97 23.15
C ARG A 643 9.58 1.96 22.78
N ASP A 644 8.69 1.90 23.77
CA ASP A 644 7.24 1.84 23.50
C ASP A 644 6.67 3.22 23.17
N THR A 645 7.16 4.29 23.79
CA THR A 645 6.86 5.68 23.42
C THR A 645 7.31 5.99 21.99
N TYR A 646 8.54 5.60 21.63
CA TYR A 646 9.04 5.72 20.26
C TYR A 646 8.16 4.98 19.25
N LYS A 647 7.73 3.75 19.56
CA LYS A 647 6.83 3.00 18.67
C LYS A 647 5.50 3.72 18.45
N GLN A 648 4.94 4.34 19.49
CA GLN A 648 3.70 5.10 19.40
C GLN A 648 3.86 6.34 18.54
N VAL A 649 4.89 7.15 18.78
CA VAL A 649 5.20 8.34 17.96
C VAL A 649 5.45 7.94 16.52
N ARG A 650 6.28 6.91 16.30
CA ARG A 650 6.56 6.37 14.96
C ARG A 650 5.28 5.94 14.25
N HIS A 651 4.41 5.23 14.95
CA HIS A 651 3.13 4.80 14.38
C HIS A 651 2.27 5.99 13.98
N ASN A 652 2.11 6.98 14.85
CA ASN A 652 1.33 8.19 14.56
C ASN A 652 1.88 8.96 13.36
N VAL A 653 3.19 9.18 13.29
CA VAL A 653 3.82 9.90 12.16
C VAL A 653 3.60 9.14 10.84
N ILE A 654 3.84 7.82 10.82
CA ILE A 654 3.63 7.00 9.61
C ILE A 654 2.16 7.01 9.20
N ASP A 655 1.24 6.85 10.16
CA ASP A 655 -0.19 6.80 9.91
C ASP A 655 -0.71 8.10 9.30
N MET A 656 -0.24 9.24 9.81
CA MET A 656 -0.59 10.57 9.30
C MET A 656 -0.05 10.81 7.89
N ILE A 657 1.23 10.47 7.63
CA ILE A 657 1.81 10.60 6.29
C ILE A 657 1.09 9.69 5.28
N LEU A 658 0.78 8.44 5.64
CA LEU A 658 0.03 7.54 4.73
C LEU A 658 -1.42 7.98 4.48
N ALA A 659 -1.99 8.83 5.33
CA ALA A 659 -3.34 9.35 5.17
C ALA A 659 -3.41 10.53 4.18
N THR A 660 -2.28 11.16 3.81
CA THR A 660 -2.28 12.23 2.80
C THR A 660 -2.58 11.69 1.40
N GLU A 661 -2.40 10.39 1.16
CA GLU A 661 -2.76 9.74 -0.11
C GLU A 661 -4.19 10.10 -0.53
N MET A 662 -4.32 10.72 -1.71
CA MET A 662 -5.60 11.26 -2.20
C MET A 662 -6.60 10.17 -2.60
N THR A 663 -6.14 8.97 -2.97
CA THR A 663 -7.02 7.83 -3.28
C THR A 663 -7.88 7.38 -2.09
N LYS A 664 -7.46 7.71 -0.85
CA LYS A 664 -8.19 7.41 0.39
C LYS A 664 -8.98 8.60 0.94
N HIS A 665 -9.10 9.70 0.19
CA HIS A 665 -9.73 10.94 0.64
C HIS A 665 -11.14 10.70 1.23
N PHE A 666 -12.04 10.11 0.45
CA PHE A 666 -13.43 9.90 0.87
C PHE A 666 -13.57 8.86 1.98
N GLU A 667 -12.68 7.86 2.03
CA GLU A 667 -12.64 6.90 3.14
C GLU A 667 -12.39 7.61 4.47
N HIS A 668 -11.42 8.53 4.51
CA HIS A 668 -11.12 9.29 5.71
C HIS A 668 -12.23 10.28 6.06
N LEU A 669 -12.72 11.04 5.09
CA LEU A 669 -13.80 12.01 5.28
C LEU A 669 -15.07 11.35 5.82
N ALA A 670 -15.51 10.27 5.21
CA ALA A 670 -16.76 9.64 5.58
C ALA A 670 -16.66 8.91 6.93
N LYS A 671 -15.52 8.31 7.27
CA LYS A 671 -15.28 7.82 8.64
C LYS A 671 -15.40 8.96 9.65
N PHE A 672 -14.77 10.09 9.35
CA PHE A 672 -14.79 11.27 10.23
C PHE A 672 -16.22 11.80 10.43
N VAL A 673 -16.97 12.02 9.35
CA VAL A 673 -18.36 12.49 9.41
C VAL A 673 -19.25 11.52 10.18
N ASN A 674 -19.11 10.21 9.95
CA ASN A 674 -19.92 9.21 10.65
C ASN A 674 -19.68 9.19 12.16
N VAL A 675 -18.43 9.42 12.60
CA VAL A 675 -18.12 9.42 14.04
C VAL A 675 -18.59 10.72 14.70
N PHE A 676 -18.41 11.87 14.03
CA PHE A 676 -18.60 13.19 14.66
C PHE A 676 -19.90 13.91 14.28
N TYR A 677 -20.68 13.41 13.31
CA TYR A 677 -21.93 14.06 12.88
C TYR A 677 -23.15 13.12 12.82
N ALA A 678 -23.01 11.81 13.04
CA ALA A 678 -24.13 10.84 12.89
C ALA A 678 -25.15 10.80 14.06
N LYS A 679 -25.06 11.65 15.09
CA LYS A 679 -26.00 11.65 16.23
C LYS A 679 -27.11 12.70 16.09
N SER A 680 -27.89 12.69 15.00
CA SER A 680 -29.09 13.57 14.89
C SER A 680 -30.35 12.93 14.28
N SER A 681 -30.38 11.63 13.99
CA SER A 681 -31.60 10.97 13.51
C SER A 681 -32.28 10.15 14.61
N GLY A 682 -32.91 10.82 15.58
CA GLY A 682 -33.52 10.13 16.72
C GLY A 682 -34.53 10.92 17.52
N SER A 683 -35.39 11.73 16.89
CA SER A 683 -36.78 12.03 17.31
C SER A 683 -37.31 13.24 16.54
N LYS A 684 -38.02 13.01 15.44
CA LYS A 684 -39.00 13.98 14.94
C LYS A 684 -40.37 13.57 15.48
N GLU A 685 -40.67 13.95 16.70
CA GLU A 685 -42.05 14.25 17.11
C GLU A 685 -42.02 15.50 18.01
N ASP A 686 -42.71 16.52 17.52
CA ASP A 686 -43.29 17.67 18.21
C ASP A 686 -42.45 18.47 19.22
N ASN A 687 -41.88 19.60 18.80
CA ASN A 687 -42.47 20.91 19.10
C ASN A 687 -41.69 22.10 18.52
N MET A 688 -42.45 23.18 18.38
CA MET A 688 -42.15 24.50 17.86
C MET A 688 -41.22 25.31 18.79
N HIS A 689 -40.24 26.02 18.20
CA HIS A 689 -39.39 27.09 18.77
C HIS A 689 -38.63 26.84 20.08
N THR A 690 -37.29 26.79 20.02
CA THR A 690 -36.34 27.67 20.75
C THR A 690 -34.89 27.26 20.45
N ASP A 691 -34.03 28.27 20.24
CA ASP A 691 -32.57 28.32 20.30
C ASP A 691 -31.76 27.08 19.84
N GLN A 692 -31.05 27.25 18.71
CA GLN A 692 -29.98 26.35 18.26
C GLN A 692 -28.83 26.35 19.29
N GLU A 693 -28.92 25.52 20.30
CA GLU A 693 -27.77 25.07 21.08
C GLU A 693 -26.83 24.27 20.16
N PRO A 694 -25.52 24.55 20.13
CA PRO A 694 -24.57 23.75 19.36
C PRO A 694 -24.62 22.31 19.85
N LEU A 695 -24.85 21.37 18.94
CA LEU A 695 -24.86 19.93 19.21
C LEU A 695 -23.70 19.56 20.12
N ALA A 696 -24.01 19.21 21.38
CA ALA A 696 -23.03 18.75 22.34
C ALA A 696 -22.46 17.40 21.86
N LEU A 697 -21.36 17.49 21.10
CA LEU A 697 -20.52 16.36 20.74
C LEU A 697 -20.05 15.69 22.03
N ASP A 698 -20.38 14.40 22.16
CA ASP A 698 -20.05 13.55 23.29
C ASP A 698 -18.52 13.46 23.46
N THR A 699 -17.95 14.30 24.35
CA THR A 699 -16.51 14.39 24.64
C THR A 699 -15.90 13.04 25.06
N THR A 700 -16.73 12.12 25.57
CA THR A 700 -16.33 10.76 25.96
C THR A 700 -16.07 9.84 24.77
N ALA A 701 -16.75 10.07 23.64
CA ALA A 701 -16.44 9.34 22.40
C ALA A 701 -15.17 9.89 21.73
N LEU A 702 -14.87 11.19 21.92
CA LEU A 702 -13.70 11.86 21.33
C LEU A 702 -12.36 11.38 21.88
N SER A 703 -12.32 10.90 23.12
CA SER A 703 -11.10 10.39 23.78
C SER A 703 -10.81 8.91 23.50
N LEU A 704 -11.64 8.22 22.72
CA LEU A 704 -11.33 6.86 22.28
C LEU A 704 -10.12 6.86 21.34
N PRO A 705 -9.11 5.99 21.56
CA PRO A 705 -7.87 6.01 20.77
C PRO A 705 -8.08 5.92 19.25
N GLU A 706 -9.09 5.17 18.80
CA GLU A 706 -9.46 5.02 17.39
C GLU A 706 -10.01 6.32 16.77
N ASN A 707 -10.73 7.12 17.55
CA ASN A 707 -11.29 8.40 17.11
C ASN A 707 -10.21 9.49 17.10
N VAL A 708 -9.26 9.43 18.04
CA VAL A 708 -8.09 10.33 18.04
C VAL A 708 -7.21 10.10 16.80
N VAL A 709 -7.02 8.85 16.38
CA VAL A 709 -6.33 8.53 15.12
C VAL A 709 -7.06 9.15 13.92
N LEU A 710 -8.38 9.04 13.88
CA LEU A 710 -9.18 9.61 12.80
C LEU A 710 -9.12 11.15 12.76
N VAL A 711 -9.13 11.81 13.93
CA VAL A 711 -8.92 13.27 14.04
C VAL A 711 -7.55 13.66 13.50
N LYS A 712 -6.48 12.94 13.85
CA LYS A 712 -5.12 13.20 13.34
C LYS A 712 -5.02 13.05 11.83
N ARG A 713 -5.63 12.01 11.25
CA ARG A 713 -5.69 11.81 9.80
C ARG A 713 -6.45 12.95 9.10
N MET A 714 -7.60 13.34 9.63
CA MET A 714 -8.39 14.43 9.06
C MET A 714 -7.62 15.77 9.13
N MET A 715 -6.99 16.04 10.28
CA MET A 715 -6.19 17.25 10.50
C MET A 715 -5.09 17.43 9.45
N ILE A 716 -4.26 16.40 9.21
CA ILE A 716 -3.17 16.52 8.24
C ILE A 716 -3.69 16.63 6.80
N LYS A 717 -4.78 15.93 6.46
CA LYS A 717 -5.40 16.04 5.13
C LYS A 717 -5.97 17.44 4.87
N CYS A 718 -6.69 18.01 5.85
CA CYS A 718 -7.18 19.37 5.75
C CYS A 718 -6.04 20.38 5.63
N ALA A 719 -4.93 20.18 6.34
CA ALA A 719 -3.77 21.05 6.24
C ALA A 719 -3.10 20.97 4.86
N ASP A 720 -2.90 19.75 4.36
CA ASP A 720 -2.21 19.45 3.10
C ASP A 720 -2.87 20.12 1.88
N VAL A 721 -4.20 20.07 1.79
CA VAL A 721 -4.94 20.72 0.70
C VAL A 721 -5.63 22.03 1.11
N SER A 722 -5.12 22.70 2.15
CA SER A 722 -5.71 23.95 2.68
C SER A 722 -5.57 25.16 1.77
N ASN A 723 -4.81 25.07 0.68
CA ASN A 723 -4.51 26.17 -0.24
C ASN A 723 -5.75 26.92 -0.74
N ALA A 724 -6.80 26.18 -1.10
CA ALA A 724 -8.06 26.76 -1.56
C ALA A 724 -8.81 27.52 -0.46
N SER A 725 -8.51 27.24 0.81
CA SER A 725 -9.04 27.90 2.00
C SER A 725 -8.12 28.98 2.56
N ARG A 726 -7.04 29.33 1.87
CA ARG A 726 -6.16 30.46 2.24
C ARG A 726 -6.71 31.79 1.68
N PRO A 727 -6.27 32.94 2.20
CA PRO A 727 -6.46 34.23 1.54
C PRO A 727 -6.12 34.17 0.04
N GLN A 728 -6.93 34.84 -0.77
CA GLN A 728 -6.93 34.71 -2.24
C GLN A 728 -5.54 34.82 -2.88
N LYS A 729 -4.70 35.75 -2.41
CA LYS A 729 -3.34 35.91 -2.93
C LYS A 729 -2.49 34.63 -2.82
N PHE A 730 -2.68 33.87 -1.73
CA PHE A 730 -1.95 32.63 -1.49
C PHE A 730 -2.58 31.48 -2.26
N ALA A 731 -3.92 31.37 -2.23
CA ALA A 731 -4.66 30.37 -3.00
C ALA A 731 -4.29 30.40 -4.49
N PHE A 732 -4.16 31.60 -5.06
CA PHE A 732 -3.80 31.77 -6.47
C PHE A 732 -2.34 31.41 -6.75
N GLU A 733 -1.40 31.78 -5.87
CA GLU A 733 0.00 31.43 -6.04
C GLU A 733 0.22 29.91 -5.89
N TRP A 734 -0.48 29.26 -4.95
CA TRP A 734 -0.47 27.80 -4.83
C TRP A 734 -1.09 27.11 -6.03
N ALA A 735 -2.25 27.56 -6.52
CA ALA A 735 -2.88 27.06 -7.74
C ALA A 735 -1.94 27.19 -8.95
N ARG A 736 -1.18 28.30 -9.03
CA ARG A 736 -0.17 28.54 -10.05
C ARG A 736 1.00 27.55 -9.95
N ARG A 737 1.48 27.30 -8.74
CA ARG A 737 2.61 26.39 -8.46
C ARG A 737 2.28 24.94 -8.79
N ILE A 738 1.10 24.46 -8.38
CA ILE A 738 0.66 23.09 -8.66
C ILE A 738 0.35 22.88 -10.14
N ALA A 739 -0.27 23.86 -10.80
CA ALA A 739 -0.53 23.78 -12.24
C ALA A 739 0.78 23.65 -13.04
N GLU A 740 1.81 24.45 -12.71
CA GLU A 740 3.11 24.32 -13.39
C GLU A 740 3.75 22.94 -13.15
N GLU A 741 3.60 22.36 -11.95
CA GLU A 741 4.15 21.04 -11.67
C GLU A 741 3.44 19.94 -12.47
N TYR A 742 2.10 20.00 -12.57
CA TYR A 742 1.34 19.11 -13.44
C TYR A 742 1.69 19.31 -14.92
N PHE A 743 1.91 20.54 -15.37
CA PHE A 743 2.36 20.79 -16.74
C PHE A 743 3.73 20.18 -17.02
N LEU A 744 4.68 20.30 -16.08
CA LEU A 744 6.00 19.67 -16.20
C LEU A 744 5.89 18.14 -16.28
N GLN A 745 5.02 17.53 -15.47
CA GLN A 745 4.74 16.10 -15.55
C GLN A 745 4.15 15.72 -16.91
N THR A 746 3.11 16.40 -17.38
CA THR A 746 2.45 16.13 -18.67
C THR A 746 3.43 16.28 -19.84
N ASP A 747 4.30 17.29 -19.81
CA ASP A 747 5.35 17.46 -20.82
C ASP A 747 6.34 16.29 -20.80
N GLU A 748 6.72 15.81 -19.61
CA GLU A 748 7.61 14.68 -19.44
C GLU A 748 6.97 13.35 -19.87
N GLU A 749 5.69 13.14 -19.58
CA GLU A 749 4.90 11.99 -20.04
C GLU A 749 4.91 11.92 -21.56
N LYS A 750 4.60 13.03 -22.24
CA LYS A 750 4.65 13.12 -23.70
C LYS A 750 6.04 12.92 -24.27
N ALA A 751 7.06 13.51 -23.63
CA ALA A 751 8.44 13.40 -24.09
C ALA A 751 8.98 11.96 -23.97
N LYS A 752 8.50 11.19 -22.99
CA LYS A 752 8.88 9.79 -22.74
C LYS A 752 7.93 8.78 -23.36
N ASP A 753 6.90 9.23 -24.08
CA ASP A 753 5.84 8.37 -24.65
C ASP A 753 5.17 7.49 -23.58
N LEU A 754 4.96 8.06 -22.39
CA LEU A 754 4.22 7.45 -21.29
C LEU A 754 2.72 7.77 -21.43
N PRO A 755 1.83 6.94 -20.85
CA PRO A 755 0.42 7.30 -20.68
C PRO A 755 0.32 8.63 -19.92
N VAL A 756 -0.35 9.61 -20.54
CA VAL A 756 -0.57 10.92 -19.92
C VAL A 756 -1.67 10.76 -18.88
N VAL A 757 -1.34 10.92 -17.60
CA VAL A 757 -2.25 10.68 -16.47
C VAL A 757 -3.25 11.84 -16.33
N MET A 758 -2.85 13.04 -16.74
CA MET A 758 -3.63 14.27 -16.63
C MET A 758 -3.74 15.00 -17.99
N PRO A 759 -4.40 14.41 -19.00
CA PRO A 759 -4.47 14.96 -20.36
C PRO A 759 -5.02 16.40 -20.44
N MET A 760 -5.85 16.82 -19.48
CA MET A 760 -6.38 18.18 -19.39
C MET A 760 -5.45 19.17 -18.68
N PHE A 761 -4.41 18.69 -17.99
CA PHE A 761 -3.31 19.51 -17.47
C PHE A 761 -2.15 19.58 -18.46
N ASP A 762 -2.48 20.00 -19.67
CA ASP A 762 -1.51 20.42 -20.68
C ASP A 762 -1.46 21.95 -20.69
N ARG A 763 -0.26 22.53 -20.60
CA ARG A 763 -0.07 24.00 -20.64
C ARG A 763 -0.67 24.66 -21.88
N ALA A 764 -0.93 23.91 -22.96
CA ALA A 764 -1.57 24.40 -24.17
C ALA A 764 -3.10 24.47 -24.10
N THR A 765 -3.75 23.70 -23.22
CA THR A 765 -5.22 23.51 -23.22
C THR A 765 -5.89 23.68 -21.86
N CYS A 766 -5.13 23.59 -20.76
CA CYS A 766 -5.66 23.64 -19.40
C CYS A 766 -6.25 25.03 -19.07
N SER A 767 -7.49 25.04 -18.56
CA SER A 767 -8.06 26.19 -17.86
C SER A 767 -7.86 26.03 -16.36
N ILE A 768 -7.03 26.90 -15.77
CA ILE A 768 -6.73 26.87 -14.34
C ILE A 768 -7.97 27.23 -13.50
N PRO A 769 -8.75 28.27 -13.84
CA PRO A 769 -9.97 28.57 -13.08
C PRO A 769 -10.94 27.39 -13.02
N ARG A 770 -11.21 26.72 -14.15
CA ARG A 770 -12.07 25.51 -14.19
C ARG A 770 -11.54 24.37 -13.35
N SER A 771 -10.24 24.11 -13.45
CA SER A 771 -9.58 23.10 -12.62
C SER A 771 -9.79 23.37 -11.13
N GLN A 772 -9.65 24.62 -10.70
CA GLN A 772 -9.80 25.03 -9.31
C GLN A 772 -11.26 25.00 -8.83
N ILE A 773 -12.22 25.41 -9.66
CA ILE A 773 -13.66 25.28 -9.37
C ILE A 773 -14.00 23.81 -9.08
N GLY A 774 -13.65 22.91 -10.00
CA GLY A 774 -13.92 21.48 -9.84
C GLY A 774 -13.21 20.89 -8.61
N PHE A 775 -11.94 21.23 -8.39
CA PHE A 775 -11.22 20.78 -7.20
C PHE A 775 -11.92 21.23 -5.90
N ILE A 776 -12.37 22.48 -5.85
CA ILE A 776 -13.03 23.01 -4.67
C ILE A 776 -14.37 22.32 -4.43
N ASP A 777 -15.18 22.15 -5.48
CA ASP A 777 -16.50 21.52 -5.39
C ASP A 777 -16.42 20.06 -4.93
N TYR A 778 -15.45 19.29 -5.44
CA TYR A 778 -15.41 17.84 -5.23
C TYR A 778 -14.54 17.36 -4.08
N ILE A 779 -13.52 18.12 -3.69
CA ILE A 779 -12.54 17.69 -2.68
C ILE A 779 -12.56 18.62 -1.47
N ILE A 780 -12.63 19.93 -1.69
CA ILE A 780 -12.36 20.90 -0.62
C ILE A 780 -13.61 21.19 0.20
N MET A 781 -14.75 21.53 -0.43
CA MET A 781 -15.90 22.07 0.28
C MET A 781 -16.39 21.14 1.40
N ASP A 782 -16.76 19.90 1.08
CA ASP A 782 -17.27 18.94 2.07
C ASP A 782 -16.26 18.66 3.20
N MET A 783 -14.97 18.53 2.84
CA MET A 783 -13.91 18.24 3.78
C MET A 783 -13.65 19.42 4.73
N MET A 784 -13.60 20.65 4.19
CA MET A 784 -13.37 21.85 4.99
C MET A 784 -14.59 22.21 5.83
N GLU A 785 -15.82 21.97 5.36
CA GLU A 785 -17.03 22.16 6.16
C GLU A 785 -17.09 21.19 7.34
N ALA A 786 -16.81 19.91 7.12
CA ALA A 786 -16.75 18.92 8.19
C ALA A 786 -15.65 19.23 9.20
N TRP A 787 -14.47 19.66 8.75
CA TRP A 787 -13.39 20.02 9.66
C TRP A 787 -13.66 21.33 10.41
N ALA A 788 -14.08 22.38 9.70
CA ALA A 788 -14.40 23.69 10.28
C ALA A 788 -15.50 23.60 11.35
N GLY A 789 -16.53 22.79 11.11
CA GLY A 789 -17.56 22.54 12.12
C GLY A 789 -17.03 21.78 13.35
N PHE A 790 -16.02 20.94 13.18
CA PHE A 790 -15.43 20.16 14.28
C PHE A 790 -14.49 21.01 15.16
N ILE A 791 -13.61 21.81 14.54
CA ILE A 791 -12.63 22.64 15.25
C ILE A 791 -13.09 24.08 15.53
N ASP A 792 -14.30 24.44 15.13
CA ASP A 792 -14.85 25.80 15.16
C ASP A 792 -13.94 26.82 14.46
N MET A 793 -13.91 26.70 13.12
CA MET A 793 -13.10 27.54 12.25
C MET A 793 -13.82 27.89 10.94
N PRO A 794 -14.87 28.73 10.99
CA PRO A 794 -15.63 29.11 9.79
C PRO A 794 -14.77 29.83 8.73
N GLU A 795 -13.63 30.40 9.11
CA GLU A 795 -12.71 31.09 8.20
C GLU A 795 -12.23 30.19 7.05
N LEU A 796 -12.04 28.88 7.32
CA LEU A 796 -11.62 27.89 6.32
C LEU A 796 -12.60 27.82 5.15
N VAL A 797 -13.89 27.76 5.48
CA VAL A 797 -15.00 27.64 4.52
C VAL A 797 -15.25 28.97 3.83
N ASN A 798 -15.18 30.08 4.58
CA ASN A 798 -15.37 31.42 4.03
C ASN A 798 -14.35 31.74 2.93
N HIS A 799 -13.06 31.45 3.17
CA HIS A 799 -12.04 31.63 2.15
C HIS A 799 -12.23 30.70 0.95
N ALA A 800 -12.57 29.42 1.18
CA ALA A 800 -12.85 28.48 0.09
C ALA A 800 -13.98 28.99 -0.83
N ARG A 801 -15.10 29.45 -0.24
CA ARG A 801 -16.23 30.01 -0.99
C ARG A 801 -15.89 31.30 -1.73
N GLN A 802 -15.13 32.20 -1.10
CA GLN A 802 -14.67 33.43 -1.75
C GLN A 802 -13.75 33.14 -2.95
N ASN A 803 -12.80 32.23 -2.76
CA ASN A 803 -11.88 31.83 -3.83
C ASN A 803 -12.61 31.11 -4.96
N HIS A 804 -13.57 30.24 -4.64
CA HIS A 804 -14.45 29.57 -5.61
C HIS A 804 -15.22 30.58 -6.46
N ALA A 805 -15.90 31.55 -5.84
CA ALA A 805 -16.59 32.61 -6.55
C ALA A 805 -15.64 33.42 -7.46
N ARG A 806 -14.42 33.70 -6.98
CA ARG A 806 -13.42 34.41 -7.76
C ARG A 806 -12.94 33.61 -8.97
N TRP A 807 -12.79 32.28 -8.86
CA TRP A 807 -12.45 31.44 -9.99
C TRP A 807 -13.57 31.40 -11.03
N HIS A 808 -14.84 31.38 -10.61
CA HIS A 808 -15.98 31.50 -11.52
C HIS A 808 -15.97 32.82 -12.30
N GLU A 809 -15.76 33.95 -11.62
CA GLU A 809 -15.65 35.26 -12.30
C GLU A 809 -14.54 35.29 -13.36
N LEU A 810 -13.44 34.58 -13.12
CA LEU A 810 -12.33 34.49 -14.07
C LEU A 810 -12.66 33.60 -15.25
N ASP A 811 -13.34 32.47 -15.03
CA ASP A 811 -13.79 31.61 -16.13
C ASP A 811 -14.82 32.33 -17.02
N ASP A 812 -15.79 33.01 -16.41
CA ASP A 812 -16.81 33.81 -17.10
C ASP A 812 -16.18 34.96 -17.92
N ALA A 813 -15.08 35.53 -17.42
CA ALA A 813 -14.30 36.55 -18.13
C ALA A 813 -13.40 35.98 -19.26
N GLY A 814 -13.42 34.66 -19.49
CA GLY A 814 -12.61 33.98 -20.51
C GLY A 814 -11.13 33.90 -20.16
N VAL A 815 -10.76 34.02 -18.87
CA VAL A 815 -9.38 33.85 -18.39
C VAL A 815 -9.10 32.37 -18.25
N THR A 816 -8.19 31.82 -19.05
CA THR A 816 -7.91 30.38 -19.03
C THR A 816 -6.48 30.06 -18.62
N THR A 817 -5.50 30.86 -19.09
CA THR A 817 -4.08 30.53 -18.91
C THR A 817 -3.45 31.12 -17.65
N LEU A 818 -2.33 30.52 -17.21
CA LEU A 818 -1.47 31.06 -16.14
C LEU A 818 -1.01 32.50 -16.41
N ALA A 819 -0.76 32.83 -17.68
CA ALA A 819 -0.33 34.16 -18.10
C ALA A 819 -1.46 35.19 -17.96
N ASP A 820 -2.69 34.78 -18.23
CA ASP A 820 -3.88 35.62 -18.10
C ASP A 820 -4.25 35.81 -16.62
N VAL A 821 -4.14 34.76 -15.80
CA VAL A 821 -4.27 34.85 -14.33
C VAL A 821 -3.23 35.83 -13.77
N ARG A 822 -1.96 35.73 -14.18
CA ARG A 822 -0.89 36.68 -13.78
C ARG A 822 -1.13 38.10 -14.29
N ARG A 823 -1.77 38.28 -15.45
CA ARG A 823 -2.13 39.60 -15.99
C ARG A 823 -3.26 40.21 -15.17
N ALA A 824 -4.30 39.42 -14.87
CA ALA A 824 -5.40 39.82 -14.01
C ALA A 824 -4.91 40.21 -12.59
N GLN A 825 -3.94 39.46 -12.03
CA GLN A 825 -3.31 39.78 -10.75
C GLN A 825 -2.56 41.12 -10.77
N ARG A 826 -1.82 41.43 -11.84
CA ARG A 826 -1.08 42.70 -11.97
C ARG A 826 -1.99 43.92 -12.10
N HIS A 827 -3.17 43.76 -12.71
CA HIS A 827 -4.17 44.83 -12.79
C HIS A 827 -4.86 45.12 -11.44
N LEU A 828 -4.97 44.11 -10.56
CA LEU A 828 -5.52 44.24 -9.21
C LEU A 828 -4.50 44.75 -8.17
N ALA A 829 -3.20 44.60 -8.43
CA ALA A 829 -2.12 45.13 -7.58
C ALA A 829 -1.83 46.63 -7.83
N LEU A 830 -2.44 47.24 -8.85
CA LEU A 830 -2.38 48.67 -9.08
C LEU A 830 -3.55 49.33 -8.34
N PRO A 831 -3.32 50.36 -7.50
CA PRO A 831 -4.41 51.16 -6.96
C PRO A 831 -5.20 51.74 -8.13
N ALA A 832 -6.53 51.71 -8.06
CA ALA A 832 -7.38 52.40 -9.02
C ALA A 832 -6.85 53.84 -9.22
N PRO A 833 -6.73 54.34 -10.46
CA PRO A 833 -6.31 55.72 -10.67
C PRO A 833 -7.32 56.60 -9.96
N THR A 834 -6.84 57.35 -8.96
CA THR A 834 -7.59 58.40 -8.30
C THR A 834 -8.07 59.37 -9.38
N THR A 835 -9.34 59.30 -9.73
CA THR A 835 -10.03 60.35 -10.47
C THR A 835 -10.21 61.53 -9.53
N THR A 836 -9.16 62.34 -9.42
CA THR A 836 -9.28 63.71 -8.92
C THR A 836 -10.10 64.49 -9.94
N ASN A 837 -11.42 64.55 -9.74
CA ASN A 837 -12.25 65.54 -10.42
C ASN A 837 -11.83 66.94 -9.92
N PRO A 838 -11.49 67.89 -10.81
CA PRO A 838 -11.31 69.28 -10.41
C PRO A 838 -12.68 69.89 -10.04
N PRO A 839 -12.73 70.87 -9.13
CA PRO A 839 -13.98 71.52 -8.75
C PRO A 839 -14.51 72.36 -9.92
N THR A 840 -15.64 71.95 -10.50
CA THR A 840 -16.43 72.79 -11.40
C THR A 840 -17.13 73.87 -10.59
N THR A 841 -16.64 75.10 -10.71
CA THR A 841 -17.33 76.33 -10.31
C THR A 841 -18.61 76.48 -11.13
N GLY A 842 -19.76 76.26 -10.51
CA GLY A 842 -21.05 76.67 -11.05
C GLY A 842 -21.21 78.18 -10.93
N THR A 843 -21.44 78.83 -12.07
CA THR A 843 -22.08 80.15 -12.09
C THR A 843 -23.47 79.94 -12.66
N THR A 844 -24.46 80.29 -11.85
CA THR A 844 -25.89 80.53 -12.12
C THR A 844 -26.10 81.22 -13.49
N THR A 845 -27.18 81.05 -14.25
CA THR A 845 -28.59 81.35 -13.92
C THR A 845 -29.52 80.99 -15.12
N THR A 846 -30.73 80.47 -14.83
CA THR A 846 -32.05 80.67 -15.50
C THR A 846 -32.21 80.39 -17.02
N THR A 847 -33.26 79.78 -17.57
CA THR A 847 -34.73 79.90 -17.32
C THR A 847 -35.50 78.85 -18.16
N THR A 848 -36.56 78.28 -17.57
CA THR A 848 -37.89 77.87 -18.12
C THR A 848 -38.06 77.38 -19.57
N THR A 849 -38.74 76.24 -19.77
CA THR A 849 -40.14 76.11 -20.28
C THR A 849 -40.60 74.64 -20.32
N GLU A 850 -41.83 74.41 -19.79
CA GLU A 850 -42.95 73.52 -20.20
C GLU A 850 -42.61 72.11 -20.76
N GLU A 851 -43.22 70.99 -20.34
CA GLU A 851 -44.52 70.69 -19.72
C GLU A 851 -44.40 69.41 -18.86
#